data_AF-A0A963FTI8-F1
#
_entry.id   AF-A0A963FTI8-F1
#
_cell.length_a   1.000
_cell.length_b   1.000
_cell.length_c   1.000
_cell.angle_alpha   90.00
_cell.angle_beta   90.00
_cell.angle_gamma   90.00
#
_symmetry.space_group_name_H-M   'P 1'
#
loop_
_entity.id
_entity.type
_entity.pdbx_description
1 polymer ?
#
loop_
_entity_poly.entity_id
_entity_poly.type
_entity_poly.pdbx_seq_one_letter_code
_entity_poly.pdbx_strand_id
1 'polypeptide(L)'
;MKPVSYGRRLWSAIALLLLLLWGASFLEVRRSEREQLHEGHTATAFQSQAFAENTLASIKRLNELLLDLRSNWTGDWDVFSDTVRMRQQHISDISLQVAVIDADGILAYSNLARATRRVDLRERVHYRVHASDPTADRLYISNPVKGKVSGRWSIQFTRPIFVKERFAGVLVVSVSPDIFASFHSKLNLGPGGITSMVKDSGEILARYPGNESYLGKTISGDFLKPEAGVSGSLRRISQIDGTDRIYGYYKLPEYGLAFIVGRAVDELMAPQQRHRHLVLTFAGAVSLVILVLGLWLFRAMQSREQAGRALFEAQAQQRLLGAAVSQSNASVVVTDLSGRIVFVNDAFTRITGYPAAEVLGQTPRILKSGLTDPRIFEEMWQVIGSGKAWEGELQNRRKDGRIYWESGTISPVFDEANRISHFIAVKEDISDKKVQEVELRNAKERAEAANVAKSQFLANMSHEIRTPLNGILGMAYIGQRESRGQPRLQGTFTQILKSGRTLLGVIDDILDFSRLEADKLHVERRTLLIGEVIDGAIKLLESDYADKAIELTVHRAPDLPVACLGDSLRLGQVLVNLLSNALKFTPAGTVRLEAGCDGEQLVFRVTDTGIGMNEQQLARIFSPFEQADSSHTRRYGGTGLGLSITRRIVDLMGGTIEVVSEPGKGSTFTVRLPFERAPLKIGDAALESLAAARPATEASDGAPAAVPSAEVASAAEAGTDAAPSPELDSIAGRLDGFRLLLAEDDPVNKMVIEDYLVEAGAQVVSVENGADAVNRIESGASGRFDAVLMDIQMPVMNGHEATRQIHRVAPALPVIGQTAHAFEQEREACFASGMVAHICKPIDPVELVDTVRRHATRASID
;
A
#
# COMPACT_ATOMS: atom_id res chain seq x y z
N MET A 1 48.00 -43.62 -11.76
CA MET A 1 46.77 -43.26 -12.52
C MET A 1 47.00 -41.92 -13.23
N LYS A 2 46.64 -41.79 -14.52
CA LYS A 2 47.19 -40.75 -15.43
C LYS A 2 46.68 -39.32 -15.11
N PRO A 3 47.56 -38.33 -14.88
CA PRO A 3 47.22 -36.95 -14.46
C PRO A 3 46.62 -36.05 -15.57
N VAL A 4 46.64 -36.50 -16.83
CA VAL A 4 46.10 -35.76 -17.99
C VAL A 4 44.56 -35.61 -17.93
N SER A 5 43.88 -36.38 -17.08
CA SER A 5 42.41 -36.42 -16.97
C SER A 5 41.80 -35.19 -16.27
N TYR A 6 42.44 -34.64 -15.25
CA TYR A 6 41.81 -33.64 -14.37
C TYR A 6 41.74 -32.24 -14.99
N GLY A 7 42.79 -31.81 -15.70
CA GLY A 7 42.80 -30.53 -16.41
C GLY A 7 41.73 -30.44 -17.50
N ARG A 8 41.56 -31.51 -18.28
CA ARG A 8 40.50 -31.61 -19.30
C ARG A 8 39.11 -31.51 -18.66
N ARG A 9 38.87 -32.23 -17.55
CA ARG A 9 37.58 -32.18 -16.83
C ARG A 9 37.26 -30.79 -16.29
N LEU A 10 38.26 -30.07 -15.74
CA LEU A 10 38.08 -28.70 -15.26
C LEU A 10 37.66 -27.76 -16.40
N TRP A 11 38.37 -27.79 -17.54
CA TRP A 11 38.04 -26.93 -18.68
C TRP A 11 36.68 -27.28 -19.31
N SER A 12 36.32 -28.56 -19.37
CA SER A 12 34.98 -28.99 -19.79
C SER A 12 33.89 -28.49 -18.85
N ALA A 13 34.12 -28.51 -17.53
CA ALA A 13 33.17 -27.98 -16.54
C ALA A 13 33.02 -26.45 -16.66
N ILE A 14 34.13 -25.72 -16.85
CA ILE A 14 34.11 -24.27 -17.08
C ILE A 14 33.35 -23.94 -18.38
N ALA A 15 33.60 -24.67 -19.47
CA ALA A 15 32.89 -24.46 -20.73
C ALA A 15 31.38 -24.69 -20.59
N LEU A 16 30.97 -25.72 -19.85
CA LEU A 16 29.56 -25.99 -19.55
C LEU A 16 28.92 -24.88 -18.72
N LEU A 17 29.62 -24.40 -17.67
CA LEU A 17 29.15 -23.29 -16.83
C LEU A 17 28.95 -22.00 -17.64
N LEU A 18 29.90 -21.67 -18.53
CA LEU A 18 29.79 -20.52 -19.41
C LEU A 18 28.62 -20.67 -20.39
N LEU A 19 28.43 -21.87 -20.97
CA LEU A 19 27.31 -22.15 -21.87
C LEU A 19 25.96 -21.98 -21.16
N LEU A 20 25.84 -22.47 -19.92
CA LEU A 20 24.63 -22.29 -19.10
C LEU A 20 24.40 -20.82 -18.73
N LEU A 21 25.44 -20.09 -18.34
CA LEU A 21 25.36 -18.67 -18.00
C LEU A 21 24.86 -17.82 -19.18
N TRP A 22 25.48 -17.99 -20.35
CA TRP A 22 25.09 -17.26 -21.55
C TRP A 22 23.73 -17.71 -22.09
N GLY A 23 23.42 -19.00 -21.99
CA GLY A 23 22.09 -19.54 -22.32
C GLY A 23 20.99 -18.92 -21.46
N ALA A 24 21.17 -18.88 -20.14
CA ALA A 24 20.24 -18.25 -19.20
C ALA A 24 20.10 -16.74 -19.45
N SER A 25 21.23 -16.04 -19.67
CA SER A 25 21.23 -14.60 -19.96
C SER A 25 20.46 -14.26 -21.24
N PHE A 26 20.62 -15.07 -22.30
CA PHE A 26 19.91 -14.87 -23.55
C PHE A 26 18.42 -15.21 -23.45
N LEU A 27 18.07 -16.25 -22.68
CA LEU A 27 16.69 -16.60 -22.39
C LEU A 27 16.00 -15.48 -21.61
N GLU A 28 16.67 -14.89 -20.62
CA GLU A 28 16.13 -13.79 -19.83
C GLU A 28 15.88 -12.55 -20.68
N VAL A 29 16.86 -12.14 -21.49
CA VAL A 29 16.70 -11.01 -22.42
C VAL A 29 15.53 -11.23 -23.39
N ARG A 30 15.42 -12.44 -23.97
CA ARG A 30 14.31 -12.77 -24.89
C ARG A 30 12.96 -12.84 -24.18
N ARG A 31 12.93 -13.36 -22.95
CA ARG A 31 11.72 -13.46 -22.14
C ARG A 31 11.19 -12.07 -21.82
N SER A 32 12.06 -11.21 -21.29
CA SER A 32 11.69 -9.86 -20.89
C SER A 32 11.30 -8.99 -22.12
N GLU A 33 11.94 -9.17 -23.28
CA GLU A 33 11.50 -8.53 -24.53
C GLU A 33 10.08 -8.93 -24.94
N ARG A 34 9.75 -10.22 -24.83
CA ARG A 34 8.39 -10.72 -25.13
C ARG A 34 7.34 -10.21 -24.15
N GLU A 35 7.66 -10.21 -22.86
CA GLU A 35 6.77 -9.71 -21.81
C GLU A 35 6.43 -8.23 -22.06
N GLN A 36 7.43 -7.40 -22.37
CA GLN A 36 7.21 -5.98 -22.59
C GLN A 36 6.45 -5.66 -23.89
N LEU A 37 6.66 -6.45 -24.95
CA LEU A 37 5.82 -6.35 -26.16
C LEU A 37 4.37 -6.78 -25.87
N HIS A 38 4.18 -7.84 -25.08
CA HIS A 38 2.85 -8.31 -24.69
C HIS A 38 2.10 -7.28 -23.83
N GLU A 39 2.79 -6.67 -22.86
CA GLU A 39 2.26 -5.54 -22.09
C GLU A 39 1.90 -4.36 -23.00
N GLY A 40 2.74 -4.03 -23.97
CA GLY A 40 2.44 -2.99 -24.96
C GLY A 40 1.15 -3.27 -25.75
N HIS A 41 0.93 -4.52 -26.18
CA HIS A 41 -0.30 -4.94 -26.85
C HIS A 41 -1.53 -4.78 -25.96
N THR A 42 -1.45 -5.28 -24.72
CA THR A 42 -2.55 -5.23 -23.76
C THR A 42 -2.88 -3.79 -23.34
N ALA A 43 -1.86 -2.99 -23.03
CA ALA A 43 -2.02 -1.59 -22.63
C ALA A 43 -2.68 -0.76 -23.74
N THR A 44 -2.22 -0.88 -24.99
CA THR A 44 -2.81 -0.12 -26.11
C THR A 44 -4.25 -0.51 -26.39
N ALA A 45 -4.61 -1.79 -26.25
CA ALA A 45 -6.00 -2.25 -26.37
C ALA A 45 -6.89 -1.60 -25.29
N PHE A 46 -6.51 -1.68 -24.01
CA PHE A 46 -7.26 -1.04 -22.92
C PHE A 46 -7.34 0.48 -23.08
N GLN A 47 -6.26 1.14 -23.47
CA GLN A 47 -6.24 2.58 -23.72
C GLN A 47 -7.16 2.98 -24.88
N SER A 48 -7.26 2.17 -25.94
CA SER A 48 -8.20 2.41 -27.04
C SER A 48 -9.66 2.27 -26.61
N GLN A 49 -9.97 1.33 -25.69
CA GLN A 49 -11.29 1.21 -25.09
C GLN A 49 -11.63 2.42 -24.21
N ALA A 50 -10.72 2.84 -23.32
CA ALA A 50 -10.91 4.03 -22.49
C ALA A 50 -11.13 5.29 -23.35
N PHE A 51 -10.39 5.41 -24.47
CA PHE A 51 -10.58 6.49 -25.42
C PHE A 51 -11.96 6.45 -26.09
N ALA A 52 -12.42 5.26 -26.47
CA ALA A 52 -13.75 5.05 -27.04
C ALA A 52 -14.86 5.43 -26.04
N GLU A 53 -14.76 5.00 -24.79
CA GLU A 53 -15.74 5.28 -23.73
C GLU A 53 -15.85 6.78 -23.42
N ASN A 54 -14.73 7.47 -23.28
CA ASN A 54 -14.72 8.93 -23.08
C ASN A 54 -15.31 9.69 -24.29
N THR A 55 -15.00 9.23 -25.51
CA THR A 55 -15.56 9.83 -26.72
C THR A 55 -17.06 9.56 -26.84
N LEU A 56 -17.51 8.35 -26.49
CA LEU A 56 -18.92 7.98 -26.46
C LEU A 56 -19.71 8.86 -25.48
N ALA A 57 -19.16 9.13 -24.28
CA ALA A 57 -19.77 10.06 -23.34
C ALA A 57 -19.93 11.47 -23.97
N SER A 58 -18.95 11.93 -24.75
CA SER A 58 -19.02 13.20 -25.46
C SER A 58 -20.06 13.19 -26.59
N ILE A 59 -20.16 12.10 -27.35
CA ILE A 59 -21.19 11.91 -28.39
C ILE A 59 -22.60 11.91 -27.75
N LYS A 60 -22.80 11.22 -26.62
CA LYS A 60 -24.07 11.19 -25.89
C LYS A 60 -24.49 12.58 -25.44
N ARG A 61 -23.58 13.36 -24.83
CA ARG A 61 -23.83 14.76 -24.45
C ARG A 61 -24.22 15.64 -25.63
N LEU A 62 -23.51 15.51 -26.77
CA LEU A 62 -23.85 16.26 -27.99
C LEU A 62 -25.22 15.85 -28.55
N ASN A 63 -25.56 14.57 -28.45
CA ASN A 63 -26.85 14.06 -28.89
C ASN A 63 -28.01 14.56 -28.01
N GLU A 64 -27.83 14.58 -26.69
CA GLU A 64 -28.79 15.17 -25.75
C GLU A 64 -29.00 16.66 -26.01
N LEU A 65 -27.91 17.40 -26.25
CA LEU A 65 -27.99 18.81 -26.64
C LEU A 65 -28.75 18.99 -27.96
N LEU A 66 -28.50 18.14 -28.96
CA LEU A 66 -29.26 18.17 -30.22
C LEU A 66 -30.76 17.93 -30.00
N LEU A 67 -31.12 17.01 -29.12
CA LEU A 67 -32.53 16.71 -28.81
C LEU A 67 -33.21 17.87 -28.07
N ASP A 68 -32.53 18.47 -27.08
CA ASP A 68 -32.99 19.66 -26.35
C ASP A 68 -33.13 20.88 -27.28
N LEU A 69 -32.13 21.16 -28.12
CA LEU A 69 -32.22 22.25 -29.09
C LEU A 69 -33.31 22.01 -30.13
N ARG A 70 -33.50 20.75 -30.57
CA ARG A 70 -34.56 20.41 -31.51
C ARG A 70 -35.96 20.68 -30.94
N SER A 71 -36.22 20.33 -29.68
CA SER A 71 -37.54 20.55 -29.06
C SER A 71 -37.87 22.03 -28.87
N ASN A 72 -36.84 22.90 -28.79
CA ASN A 72 -36.99 24.34 -28.62
C ASN A 72 -36.98 25.14 -29.93
N TRP A 73 -36.85 24.49 -31.10
CA TRP A 73 -36.90 25.17 -32.40
C TRP A 73 -38.34 25.54 -32.78
N THR A 74 -38.68 26.83 -32.72
CA THR A 74 -40.01 27.37 -33.05
C THR A 74 -40.11 27.99 -34.43
N GLY A 75 -38.99 28.11 -35.17
CA GLY A 75 -38.90 28.86 -36.42
C GLY A 75 -38.56 30.34 -36.24
N ASP A 76 -38.56 30.85 -35.00
CA ASP A 76 -38.16 32.22 -34.68
C ASP A 76 -36.64 32.28 -34.39
N TRP A 77 -35.92 33.10 -35.16
CA TRP A 77 -34.48 33.24 -35.05
C TRP A 77 -34.05 33.83 -33.71
N ASP A 78 -34.74 34.88 -33.24
CA ASP A 78 -34.31 35.66 -32.07
C ASP A 78 -34.53 34.84 -30.78
N VAL A 79 -35.70 34.19 -30.65
CA VAL A 79 -36.01 33.30 -29.51
C VAL A 79 -35.07 32.09 -29.46
N PHE A 80 -34.78 31.48 -30.61
CA PHE A 80 -33.86 30.34 -30.66
C PHE A 80 -32.41 30.76 -30.39
N SER A 81 -32.01 31.96 -30.80
CA SER A 81 -30.67 32.51 -30.55
C SER A 81 -30.37 32.64 -29.06
N ASP A 82 -31.34 33.12 -28.28
CA ASP A 82 -31.20 33.23 -26.82
C ASP A 82 -31.11 31.85 -26.16
N THR A 83 -31.90 30.88 -26.63
CA THR A 83 -31.84 29.48 -26.15
C THR A 83 -30.46 28.87 -26.40
N VAL A 84 -29.94 29.00 -27.62
CA VAL A 84 -28.58 28.52 -27.97
C VAL A 84 -27.51 29.21 -27.14
N ARG A 85 -27.62 30.53 -26.92
CA ARG A 85 -26.67 31.31 -26.12
C ARG A 85 -26.65 30.87 -24.66
N MET A 86 -27.81 30.67 -24.04
CA MET A 86 -27.91 30.16 -22.67
C MET A 86 -27.31 28.76 -22.53
N ARG A 87 -27.56 27.87 -23.49
CA ARG A 87 -26.97 26.51 -23.48
C ARG A 87 -25.46 26.52 -23.72
N GLN A 88 -24.95 27.41 -24.56
CA GLN A 88 -23.50 27.60 -24.74
C GLN A 88 -22.79 28.11 -23.49
N GLN A 89 -23.43 28.96 -22.68
CA GLN A 89 -22.85 29.44 -21.42
C GLN A 89 -22.71 28.32 -20.37
N HIS A 90 -23.59 27.33 -20.39
CA HIS A 90 -23.53 26.16 -19.50
C HIS A 90 -22.56 25.07 -19.98
N ILE A 91 -22.12 25.11 -21.24
CA ILE A 91 -21.15 24.18 -21.83
C ILE A 91 -19.91 24.99 -22.22
N SER A 92 -19.21 25.54 -21.23
CA SER A 92 -18.06 26.45 -21.39
C SER A 92 -16.86 25.84 -22.13
N ASP A 93 -16.78 24.50 -22.16
CA ASP A 93 -15.57 23.79 -22.56
C ASP A 93 -15.56 23.41 -24.06
N ILE A 94 -16.65 23.71 -24.79
CA ILE A 94 -16.86 23.27 -26.17
C ILE A 94 -17.34 24.46 -27.02
N SER A 95 -16.49 24.97 -27.92
CA SER A 95 -16.93 25.94 -28.93
C SER A 95 -17.87 25.25 -29.92
N LEU A 96 -19.17 25.48 -29.76
CA LEU A 96 -20.25 24.84 -30.52
C LEU A 96 -20.81 25.80 -31.58
N GLN A 97 -20.91 25.35 -32.83
CA GLN A 97 -21.62 26.09 -33.88
C GLN A 97 -22.95 25.40 -34.16
N VAL A 98 -24.06 26.12 -33.98
CA VAL A 98 -25.41 25.61 -34.17
C VAL A 98 -26.00 26.24 -35.43
N ALA A 99 -26.59 25.41 -36.28
CA ALA A 99 -27.31 25.83 -37.48
C ALA A 99 -28.58 25.01 -37.69
N VAL A 100 -29.59 25.64 -38.29
CA VAL A 100 -30.81 24.96 -38.75
C VAL A 100 -30.94 25.14 -40.26
N ILE A 101 -31.16 24.05 -40.97
CA ILE A 101 -31.45 24.01 -42.40
C ILE A 101 -32.95 23.67 -42.52
N ASP A 102 -33.72 24.45 -43.28
CA ASP A 102 -35.15 24.18 -43.49
C ASP A 102 -35.40 23.03 -44.47
N ALA A 103 -36.68 22.68 -44.67
CA ALA A 103 -37.12 21.60 -45.57
C ALA A 103 -36.81 21.85 -47.07
N ASP A 104 -36.57 23.11 -47.46
CA ASP A 104 -36.13 23.46 -48.82
C ASP A 104 -34.60 23.39 -48.95
N GLY A 105 -33.89 23.01 -47.88
CA GLY A 105 -32.44 22.92 -47.80
C GLY A 105 -31.74 24.28 -47.73
N ILE A 106 -32.44 25.31 -47.26
CA ILE A 106 -31.92 26.66 -47.07
C ILE A 106 -31.53 26.86 -45.61
N LEU A 107 -30.43 27.59 -45.36
CA LEU A 107 -30.02 27.94 -44.01
C LEU A 107 -31.03 28.88 -43.33
N ALA A 108 -31.74 28.38 -42.32
CA ALA A 108 -32.77 29.10 -41.55
C ALA A 108 -32.21 29.77 -40.28
N TYR A 109 -31.21 29.16 -39.64
CA TYR A 109 -30.57 29.71 -38.43
C TYR A 109 -29.07 29.41 -38.40
N SER A 110 -28.28 30.33 -37.82
CA SER A 110 -26.90 30.11 -37.41
C SER A 110 -26.53 31.05 -36.26
N ASN A 111 -25.84 30.52 -35.25
CA ASN A 111 -25.37 31.30 -34.11
C ASN A 111 -24.10 32.13 -34.38
N LEU A 112 -23.44 31.93 -35.53
CA LEU A 112 -22.23 32.68 -35.92
C LEU A 112 -22.55 34.01 -36.62
N ALA A 113 -23.63 34.03 -37.41
CA ALA A 113 -24.09 35.23 -38.13
C ALA A 113 -25.51 35.02 -38.67
N ARG A 114 -26.35 36.07 -38.64
CA ARG A 114 -27.62 36.09 -39.35
C ARG A 114 -27.32 36.18 -40.85
N ALA A 115 -27.68 35.16 -41.61
CA ALA A 115 -27.36 35.09 -43.03
C ALA A 115 -28.06 36.23 -43.79
N THR A 116 -27.29 37.18 -44.34
CA THR A 116 -27.79 38.30 -45.15
C THR A 116 -28.14 37.90 -46.59
N ARG A 117 -27.74 36.69 -47.01
CA ARG A 117 -28.05 36.09 -48.31
C ARG A 117 -28.57 34.67 -48.11
N ARG A 118 -29.50 34.23 -48.96
CA ARG A 118 -30.05 32.86 -48.96
C ARG A 118 -28.93 31.87 -49.28
N VAL A 119 -28.56 31.01 -48.32
CA VAL A 119 -27.51 29.99 -48.49
C VAL A 119 -28.16 28.64 -48.77
N ASP A 120 -27.95 28.11 -49.97
CA ASP A 120 -28.44 26.79 -50.37
C ASP A 120 -27.47 25.70 -49.91
N LEU A 121 -27.99 24.71 -49.18
CA LEU A 121 -27.26 23.59 -48.59
C LEU A 121 -27.84 22.23 -49.03
N ARG A 122 -28.75 22.17 -50.01
CA ARG A 122 -29.38 20.92 -50.48
C ARG A 122 -28.40 19.86 -50.93
N GLU A 123 -27.27 20.26 -51.50
CA GLU A 123 -26.23 19.33 -51.97
C GLU A 123 -25.35 18.78 -50.84
N ARG A 124 -25.44 19.32 -49.62
CA ARG A 124 -24.59 18.90 -48.50
C ARG A 124 -25.02 17.53 -47.97
N VAL A 125 -24.03 16.67 -47.75
CA VAL A 125 -24.23 15.29 -47.26
C VAL A 125 -25.02 15.26 -45.95
N HIS A 126 -24.70 16.14 -45.00
CA HIS A 126 -25.37 16.21 -43.69
C HIS A 126 -26.85 16.61 -43.76
N TYR A 127 -27.30 17.20 -44.88
CA TYR A 127 -28.70 17.47 -45.17
C TYR A 127 -29.35 16.29 -45.91
N ARG A 128 -28.70 15.84 -47.01
CA ARG A 128 -29.20 14.75 -47.87
C ARG A 128 -29.47 13.46 -47.12
N VAL A 129 -28.64 13.10 -46.15
CA VAL A 129 -28.78 11.87 -45.35
C VAL A 129 -30.11 11.78 -44.61
N HIS A 130 -30.68 12.93 -44.23
CA HIS A 130 -31.97 13.02 -43.55
C HIS A 130 -33.10 13.28 -44.54
N ALA A 131 -32.87 14.09 -45.58
CA ALA A 131 -33.86 14.34 -46.62
C ALA A 131 -34.20 13.10 -47.48
N SER A 132 -33.25 12.16 -47.63
CA SER A 132 -33.46 10.90 -48.37
C SER A 132 -34.29 9.86 -47.61
N ASP A 133 -34.38 10.00 -46.28
CA ASP A 133 -35.18 9.13 -45.41
C ASP A 133 -35.95 10.01 -44.40
N PRO A 134 -37.01 10.69 -44.86
CA PRO A 134 -37.71 11.72 -44.11
C PRO A 134 -38.55 11.17 -42.94
N THR A 135 -38.43 9.88 -42.62
CA THR A 135 -39.14 9.21 -41.52
C THR A 135 -38.21 8.72 -40.41
N ALA A 136 -36.90 8.63 -40.66
CA ALA A 136 -35.94 8.09 -39.70
C ALA A 136 -35.33 9.16 -38.80
N ASP A 137 -35.62 9.11 -37.49
CA ASP A 137 -34.94 9.94 -36.48
C ASP A 137 -33.58 9.35 -36.06
N ARG A 138 -32.55 9.60 -36.85
CA ARG A 138 -31.18 9.13 -36.58
C ARG A 138 -30.20 10.28 -36.33
N LEU A 139 -29.23 10.04 -35.46
CA LEU A 139 -28.04 10.88 -35.37
C LEU A 139 -27.11 10.57 -36.55
N TYR A 140 -26.61 11.60 -37.23
CA TYR A 140 -25.58 11.46 -38.25
C TYR A 140 -24.31 12.22 -37.84
N ILE A 141 -23.16 11.57 -37.97
CA ILE A 141 -21.83 12.14 -37.70
C ILE A 141 -21.10 12.29 -39.05
N SER A 142 -20.81 13.53 -39.44
CA SER A 142 -20.16 13.82 -40.71
C SER A 142 -18.68 13.45 -40.72
N ASN A 143 -18.10 13.37 -41.91
CA ASN A 143 -16.64 13.47 -42.05
C ASN A 143 -16.19 14.89 -41.65
N PRO A 144 -14.90 15.12 -41.35
CA PRO A 144 -14.42 16.46 -41.03
C PRO A 144 -14.68 17.36 -42.24
N VAL A 145 -15.31 18.51 -42.00
CA VAL A 145 -15.58 19.51 -43.02
C VAL A 145 -14.86 20.79 -42.64
N LYS A 146 -14.12 21.35 -43.60
CA LYS A 146 -13.51 22.67 -43.46
C LYS A 146 -14.56 23.75 -43.74
N GLY A 147 -14.82 24.60 -42.76
CA GLY A 147 -15.76 25.71 -42.90
C GLY A 147 -15.27 26.72 -43.95
N LYS A 148 -16.10 27.04 -44.94
CA LYS A 148 -15.75 28.01 -46.02
C LYS A 148 -15.50 29.43 -45.49
N VAL A 149 -16.10 29.78 -44.36
CA VAL A 149 -16.04 31.12 -43.74
C VAL A 149 -15.02 31.16 -42.60
N SER A 150 -14.98 30.14 -41.75
CA SER A 150 -14.10 30.08 -40.58
C SER A 150 -12.69 29.55 -40.89
N GLY A 151 -12.52 28.81 -41.99
CA GLY A 151 -11.27 28.13 -42.33
C GLY A 151 -10.89 27.00 -41.36
N ARG A 152 -11.73 26.65 -40.38
CA ARG A 152 -11.47 25.62 -39.37
C ARG A 152 -12.15 24.30 -39.71
N TRP A 153 -11.55 23.19 -39.30
CA TRP A 153 -12.16 21.87 -39.40
C TRP A 153 -13.22 21.67 -38.32
N SER A 154 -14.29 21.00 -38.70
CA SER A 154 -15.38 20.65 -37.78
C SER A 154 -15.97 19.30 -38.13
N ILE A 155 -16.44 18.58 -37.11
CA ILE A 155 -17.26 17.38 -37.24
C ILE A 155 -18.69 17.81 -36.95
N GLN A 156 -19.62 17.48 -37.85
CA GLN A 156 -21.01 17.91 -37.78
C GLN A 156 -21.87 16.74 -37.28
N PHE A 157 -22.59 17.00 -36.21
CA PHE A 157 -23.60 16.13 -35.63
C PHE A 157 -24.96 16.66 -36.06
N THR A 158 -25.74 15.85 -36.79
CA THR A 158 -27.02 16.30 -37.34
C THR A 158 -28.17 15.37 -37.02
N ARG A 159 -29.35 15.95 -36.82
CA ARG A 159 -30.62 15.25 -36.62
C ARG A 159 -31.75 15.93 -37.43
N PRO A 160 -32.75 15.17 -37.90
CA PRO A 160 -33.91 15.76 -38.55
C PRO A 160 -34.80 16.49 -37.54
N ILE A 161 -35.47 17.54 -38.02
CA ILE A 161 -36.51 18.28 -37.31
C ILE A 161 -37.85 17.85 -37.90
N PHE A 162 -38.81 17.50 -37.02
CA PHE A 162 -40.16 17.12 -37.41
C PHE A 162 -41.17 18.14 -36.89
N VAL A 163 -42.08 18.59 -37.75
CA VAL A 163 -43.23 19.40 -37.37
C VAL A 163 -44.49 18.67 -37.83
N LYS A 164 -45.36 18.28 -36.89
CA LYS A 164 -46.55 17.45 -37.17
C LYS A 164 -46.20 16.20 -37.99
N GLU A 165 -45.16 15.47 -37.56
CA GLU A 165 -44.65 14.24 -38.21
C GLU A 165 -44.16 14.40 -39.65
N ARG A 166 -43.99 15.64 -40.14
CA ARG A 166 -43.37 15.92 -41.44
C ARG A 166 -41.96 16.45 -41.25
N PHE A 167 -41.05 16.01 -42.13
CA PHE A 167 -39.70 16.56 -42.21
C PHE A 167 -39.76 18.07 -42.44
N ALA A 168 -39.24 18.83 -41.49
CA ALA A 168 -39.26 20.29 -41.47
C ALA A 168 -37.86 20.91 -41.64
N GLY A 169 -36.81 20.08 -41.62
CA GLY A 169 -35.43 20.53 -41.74
C GLY A 169 -34.45 19.64 -41.00
N VAL A 170 -33.22 20.14 -40.84
CA VAL A 170 -32.11 19.46 -40.16
C VAL A 170 -31.46 20.42 -39.17
N LEU A 171 -31.32 19.97 -37.92
CA LEU A 171 -30.51 20.64 -36.91
C LEU A 171 -29.06 20.16 -37.04
N VAL A 172 -28.12 21.10 -37.02
CA VAL A 172 -26.69 20.87 -37.19
C VAL A 172 -25.93 21.47 -36.03
N VAL A 173 -25.16 20.64 -35.33
CA VAL A 173 -24.19 21.07 -34.32
C VAL A 173 -22.79 20.71 -34.82
N SER A 174 -21.90 21.70 -34.93
CA SER A 174 -20.52 21.49 -35.38
C SER A 174 -19.54 21.70 -34.24
N VAL A 175 -18.62 20.74 -34.07
CA VAL A 175 -17.56 20.73 -33.04
C VAL A 175 -16.18 20.62 -33.65
N SER A 176 -15.16 21.19 -33.01
CA SER A 176 -13.76 20.97 -33.41
C SER A 176 -13.34 19.51 -33.19
N PRO A 177 -12.57 18.88 -34.10
CA PRO A 177 -11.91 17.60 -33.84
C PRO A 177 -11.05 17.59 -32.56
N ASP A 178 -10.54 18.75 -32.13
CA ASP A 178 -9.64 18.88 -30.98
C ASP A 178 -10.28 18.49 -29.64
N ILE A 179 -11.61 18.58 -29.54
CA ILE A 179 -12.34 18.18 -28.32
C ILE A 179 -12.10 16.69 -28.03
N PHE A 180 -12.02 15.87 -29.08
CA PHE A 180 -11.71 14.44 -28.97
C PHE A 180 -10.20 14.17 -28.83
N ALA A 181 -9.35 15.15 -29.17
CA ALA A 181 -7.91 15.06 -29.01
C ALA A 181 -7.45 15.29 -27.56
N SER A 182 -8.20 16.08 -26.78
CA SER A 182 -7.85 16.45 -25.40
C SER A 182 -7.57 15.25 -24.48
N PHE A 183 -8.28 14.13 -24.68
CA PHE A 183 -8.11 12.91 -23.91
C PHE A 183 -6.74 12.24 -24.09
N HIS A 184 -6.04 12.52 -25.20
CA HIS A 184 -4.69 12.00 -25.43
C HIS A 184 -3.72 12.36 -24.31
N SER A 185 -3.79 13.60 -23.80
CA SER A 185 -2.92 14.07 -22.71
C SER A 185 -3.02 13.22 -21.45
N LYS A 186 -4.19 12.58 -21.23
CA LYS A 186 -4.46 11.71 -20.08
C LYS A 186 -3.94 10.27 -20.26
N LEU A 187 -3.65 9.85 -21.49
CA LEU A 187 -3.28 8.46 -21.81
C LEU A 187 -1.77 8.14 -21.67
N ASN A 188 -0.93 9.13 -21.34
CA ASN A 188 0.52 9.00 -21.14
C ASN A 188 1.22 8.11 -22.19
N LEU A 189 1.01 8.42 -23.47
CA LEU A 189 1.43 7.56 -24.59
C LEU A 189 2.89 7.72 -25.00
N GLY A 190 3.61 8.68 -24.42
CA GLY A 190 4.95 9.09 -24.85
C GLY A 190 4.92 10.04 -26.07
N PRO A 191 6.05 10.65 -26.42
CA PRO A 191 6.15 11.62 -27.52
C PRO A 191 5.84 11.02 -28.91
N GLY A 192 6.12 9.73 -29.12
CA GLY A 192 5.73 9.00 -30.33
C GLY A 192 4.32 8.40 -30.29
N GLY A 193 3.59 8.63 -29.20
CA GLY A 193 2.24 8.14 -28.99
C GLY A 193 1.20 8.85 -29.87
N ILE A 194 0.14 8.14 -30.26
CA ILE A 194 -0.96 8.72 -31.04
C ILE A 194 -2.34 8.24 -30.56
N THR A 195 -3.36 9.07 -30.74
CA THR A 195 -4.76 8.68 -30.72
C THR A 195 -5.41 9.05 -32.04
N SER A 196 -6.35 8.25 -32.52
CA SER A 196 -7.12 8.55 -33.73
C SER A 196 -8.54 8.01 -33.63
N MET A 197 -9.51 8.85 -33.97
CA MET A 197 -10.90 8.45 -34.20
C MET A 197 -11.10 8.36 -35.70
N VAL A 198 -11.55 7.21 -36.19
CA VAL A 198 -11.75 6.93 -37.62
C VAL A 198 -13.12 6.32 -37.87
N LYS A 199 -13.64 6.46 -39.08
CA LYS A 199 -14.83 5.69 -39.50
C LYS A 199 -14.46 4.25 -39.86
N ASP A 200 -15.47 3.39 -39.96
CA ASP A 200 -15.32 2.04 -40.53
C ASP A 200 -14.76 2.06 -41.95
N SER A 201 -14.99 3.14 -42.71
CA SER A 201 -14.38 3.38 -44.03
C SER A 201 -12.88 3.68 -43.98
N GLY A 202 -12.32 3.91 -42.79
CA GLY A 202 -10.93 4.29 -42.56
C GLY A 202 -10.66 5.80 -42.61
N GLU A 203 -11.68 6.63 -42.82
CA GLU A 203 -11.52 8.09 -42.84
C GLU A 203 -11.22 8.64 -41.43
N ILE A 204 -10.14 9.43 -41.30
CA ILE A 204 -9.73 10.02 -40.02
C ILE A 204 -10.62 11.21 -39.66
N LEU A 205 -11.31 11.10 -38.53
CA LEU A 205 -12.17 12.14 -37.98
C LEU A 205 -11.42 13.08 -37.04
N ALA A 206 -10.58 12.52 -36.17
CA ALA A 206 -9.73 13.25 -35.23
C ALA A 206 -8.44 12.48 -34.99
N ARG A 207 -7.31 13.18 -34.79
CA ARG A 207 -6.01 12.55 -34.50
C ARG A 207 -5.15 13.48 -33.65
N TYR A 208 -4.43 12.92 -32.67
CA TYR A 208 -3.45 13.64 -31.86
C TYR A 208 -2.21 12.79 -31.59
N PRO A 209 -0.99 13.37 -31.55
CA PRO A 209 -0.66 14.70 -32.07
C PRO A 209 -0.94 14.72 -33.57
N GLY A 210 -1.48 15.83 -34.06
CA GLY A 210 -2.05 15.89 -35.40
C GLY A 210 -1.82 17.24 -36.07
N ASN A 211 -1.55 17.19 -37.37
CA ASN A 211 -1.67 18.33 -38.27
C ASN A 211 -3.00 18.20 -39.01
N GLU A 212 -3.67 19.33 -39.30
CA GLU A 212 -4.90 19.41 -40.09
C GLU A 212 -4.81 18.67 -41.42
N SER A 213 -3.60 18.48 -41.97
CA SER A 213 -3.33 17.77 -43.22
C SER A 213 -3.65 16.28 -43.21
N TYR A 214 -3.97 15.68 -42.05
CA TYR A 214 -4.36 14.27 -41.93
C TYR A 214 -5.86 14.03 -41.81
N LEU A 215 -6.65 15.06 -41.49
CA LEU A 215 -8.10 14.94 -41.34
C LEU A 215 -8.75 14.62 -42.68
N GLY A 216 -9.70 13.66 -42.67
CA GLY A 216 -10.39 13.20 -43.87
C GLY A 216 -9.58 12.29 -44.80
N LYS A 217 -8.30 12.01 -44.50
CA LYS A 217 -7.54 10.97 -45.22
C LYS A 217 -8.01 9.58 -44.79
N THR A 218 -7.98 8.64 -45.73
CA THR A 218 -8.35 7.25 -45.49
C THR A 218 -7.12 6.42 -45.15
N ILE A 219 -7.17 5.69 -44.05
CA ILE A 219 -6.18 4.67 -43.68
C ILE A 219 -6.73 3.27 -43.98
N SER A 220 -5.83 2.34 -44.30
CA SER A 220 -6.17 0.93 -44.53
C SER A 220 -5.56 0.04 -43.44
N GLY A 221 -6.32 -0.94 -42.97
CA GLY A 221 -5.83 -1.90 -41.98
C GLY A 221 -6.81 -3.03 -41.73
N ASP A 222 -6.30 -4.19 -41.28
CA ASP A 222 -7.12 -5.38 -41.03
C ASP A 222 -8.16 -5.13 -39.92
N PHE A 223 -7.88 -4.23 -38.97
CA PHE A 223 -8.79 -3.85 -37.90
C PHE A 223 -10.05 -3.09 -38.38
N LEU A 224 -10.03 -2.52 -39.59
CA LEU A 224 -11.18 -1.85 -40.20
C LEU A 224 -12.10 -2.82 -40.93
N LYS A 225 -11.65 -4.06 -41.17
CA LYS A 225 -12.47 -5.06 -41.86
C LYS A 225 -13.68 -5.46 -41.01
N PRO A 226 -14.82 -5.82 -41.62
CA PRO A 226 -16.00 -6.28 -40.89
C PRO A 226 -15.73 -7.50 -40.00
N GLU A 227 -14.82 -8.38 -40.43
CA GLU A 227 -14.46 -9.62 -39.71
C GLU A 227 -13.54 -9.39 -38.50
N ALA A 228 -12.98 -8.18 -38.36
CA ALA A 228 -12.16 -7.84 -37.19
C ALA A 228 -13.04 -7.73 -35.94
N GLY A 229 -12.54 -8.27 -34.83
CA GLY A 229 -13.21 -8.21 -33.53
C GLY A 229 -13.47 -6.78 -33.06
N VAL A 230 -14.32 -6.62 -32.04
CA VAL A 230 -14.66 -5.30 -31.48
C VAL A 230 -13.44 -4.58 -30.92
N SER A 231 -12.48 -5.32 -30.38
CA SER A 231 -11.22 -4.77 -29.86
C SER A 231 -10.05 -5.66 -30.23
N GLY A 232 -8.85 -5.08 -30.31
CA GLY A 232 -7.62 -5.84 -30.48
C GLY A 232 -6.38 -4.98 -30.47
N SER A 233 -5.24 -5.61 -30.70
CA SER A 233 -3.96 -4.91 -30.84
C SER A 233 -3.11 -5.54 -31.94
N LEU A 234 -2.31 -4.72 -32.61
CA LEU A 234 -1.41 -5.12 -33.70
C LEU A 234 -0.17 -4.22 -33.73
N ARG A 235 0.95 -4.74 -34.23
CA ARG A 235 2.15 -3.93 -34.49
C ARG A 235 2.26 -3.63 -35.98
N ARG A 236 2.50 -2.37 -36.33
CA ARG A 236 2.71 -1.96 -37.73
C ARG A 236 3.47 -0.64 -37.81
N ILE A 237 4.17 -0.45 -38.92
CA ILE A 237 4.71 0.85 -39.33
C ILE A 237 3.56 1.75 -39.80
N SER A 238 3.49 2.96 -39.27
CA SER A 238 2.47 3.94 -39.65
C SER A 238 2.57 4.32 -41.12
N GLN A 239 1.43 4.31 -41.83
CA GLN A 239 1.36 4.82 -43.21
C GLN A 239 1.46 6.35 -43.29
N ILE A 240 1.36 7.05 -42.16
CA ILE A 240 1.26 8.51 -42.10
C ILE A 240 2.62 9.16 -41.83
N ASP A 241 3.37 8.63 -40.86
CA ASP A 241 4.63 9.21 -40.38
C ASP A 241 5.81 8.21 -40.34
N GLY A 242 5.60 6.97 -40.80
CA GLY A 242 6.65 5.95 -40.88
C GLY A 242 7.14 5.40 -39.54
N THR A 243 6.53 5.75 -38.39
CA THR A 243 6.95 5.24 -37.08
C THR A 243 6.39 3.84 -36.83
N ASP A 244 7.22 2.91 -36.34
CA ASP A 244 6.81 1.58 -35.91
C ASP A 244 6.08 1.65 -34.56
N ARG A 245 4.82 1.22 -34.54
CA ARG A 245 3.95 1.33 -33.37
C ARG A 245 3.21 0.05 -33.08
N ILE A 246 2.95 -0.18 -31.79
CA ILE A 246 1.88 -1.06 -31.35
C ILE A 246 0.60 -0.23 -31.30
N TYR A 247 -0.40 -0.65 -32.07
CA TYR A 247 -1.73 -0.05 -32.14
C TYR A 247 -2.74 -0.94 -31.43
N GLY A 248 -3.44 -0.38 -30.45
CA GLY A 248 -4.71 -0.90 -29.96
C GLY A 248 -5.86 -0.27 -30.72
N TYR A 249 -6.92 -1.03 -30.95
CA TYR A 249 -8.15 -0.53 -31.53
C TYR A 249 -9.38 -1.01 -30.77
N TYR A 250 -10.42 -0.17 -30.78
CA TYR A 250 -11.73 -0.46 -30.24
C TYR A 250 -12.80 0.08 -31.19
N LYS A 251 -13.78 -0.74 -31.57
CA LYS A 251 -14.85 -0.41 -32.53
C LYS A 251 -16.16 -0.15 -31.78
N LEU A 252 -16.91 0.83 -32.26
CA LEU A 252 -18.30 1.09 -31.90
C LEU A 252 -19.16 0.94 -33.16
N PRO A 253 -19.61 -0.29 -33.49
CA PRO A 253 -20.37 -0.56 -34.72
C PRO A 253 -21.67 0.25 -34.83
N GLU A 254 -22.31 0.56 -33.70
CA GLU A 254 -23.54 1.37 -33.64
C GLU A 254 -23.36 2.76 -34.28
N TYR A 255 -22.17 3.35 -34.16
CA TYR A 255 -21.85 4.66 -34.73
C TYR A 255 -20.96 4.58 -35.98
N GLY A 256 -20.55 3.38 -36.38
CA GLY A 256 -19.59 3.15 -37.47
C GLY A 256 -18.22 3.78 -37.22
N LEU A 257 -17.78 3.77 -35.95
CA LEU A 257 -16.53 4.42 -35.50
C LEU A 257 -15.54 3.40 -34.95
N ALA A 258 -14.26 3.65 -35.18
CA ALA A 258 -13.16 2.94 -34.55
C ALA A 258 -12.18 3.93 -33.89
N PHE A 259 -11.67 3.53 -32.74
CA PHE A 259 -10.76 4.30 -31.89
C PHE A 259 -9.42 3.59 -31.86
N ILE A 260 -8.36 4.31 -32.20
CA ILE A 260 -7.02 3.76 -32.35
C ILE A 260 -6.11 4.49 -31.37
N VAL A 261 -5.32 3.72 -30.63
CA VAL A 261 -4.24 4.23 -29.77
C VAL A 261 -2.95 3.57 -30.19
N GLY A 262 -1.91 4.35 -30.47
CA GLY A 262 -0.61 3.86 -30.89
C GLY A 262 0.49 4.28 -29.93
N ARG A 263 1.43 3.39 -29.62
CA ARG A 263 2.67 3.70 -28.91
C ARG A 263 3.88 3.28 -29.74
N ALA A 264 4.93 4.11 -29.77
CA ALA A 264 6.15 3.82 -30.51
C ALA A 264 6.91 2.64 -29.88
N VAL A 265 7.32 1.69 -30.74
CA VAL A 265 8.02 0.48 -30.27
C VAL A 265 9.39 0.83 -29.68
N ASP A 266 10.13 1.74 -30.32
CA ASP A 266 11.46 2.13 -29.86
C ASP A 266 11.42 2.75 -28.45
N GLU A 267 10.39 3.57 -28.16
CA GLU A 267 10.17 4.16 -26.83
C GLU A 267 9.77 3.11 -25.80
N LEU A 268 8.88 2.18 -26.18
CA LEU A 268 8.49 1.07 -25.32
C LEU A 268 9.69 0.18 -24.96
N MET A 269 10.61 0.00 -25.92
CA MET A 269 11.81 -0.84 -25.77
C MET A 269 13.02 -0.09 -25.19
N ALA A 270 12.97 1.24 -25.01
CA ALA A 270 14.12 2.01 -24.53
C ALA A 270 14.61 1.59 -23.12
N PRO A 271 13.74 1.34 -22.13
CA PRO A 271 14.17 0.77 -20.84
C PRO A 271 14.83 -0.60 -21.01
N GLN A 272 14.33 -1.40 -21.95
CA GLN A 272 14.79 -2.75 -22.18
C GLN A 272 16.19 -2.83 -22.79
N GLN A 273 16.55 -1.85 -23.63
CA GLN A 273 17.91 -1.78 -24.16
C GLN A 273 18.93 -1.62 -23.02
N ARG A 274 18.63 -0.80 -22.00
CA ARG A 274 19.49 -0.67 -20.81
C ARG A 274 19.57 -1.96 -20.02
N HIS A 275 18.43 -2.62 -19.80
CA HIS A 275 18.38 -3.90 -19.10
C HIS A 275 19.19 -4.98 -19.83
N ARG A 276 19.02 -5.10 -21.15
CA ARG A 276 19.82 -5.99 -22.00
C ARG A 276 21.32 -5.71 -21.87
N HIS A 277 21.73 -4.45 -21.95
CA HIS A 277 23.14 -4.11 -21.80
C HIS A 277 23.66 -4.50 -20.42
N LEU A 278 22.90 -4.28 -19.35
CA LEU A 278 23.28 -4.65 -17.99
C LEU A 278 23.40 -6.16 -17.77
N VAL A 279 22.45 -6.95 -18.29
CA VAL A 279 22.50 -8.43 -18.21
C VAL A 279 23.72 -8.97 -18.98
N LEU A 280 23.99 -8.45 -20.18
CA LEU A 280 25.13 -8.89 -20.99
C LEU A 280 26.48 -8.48 -20.38
N THR A 281 26.59 -7.27 -19.82
CA THR A 281 27.84 -6.84 -19.15
C THR A 281 28.08 -7.64 -17.87
N PHE A 282 27.03 -7.95 -17.10
CA PHE A 282 27.12 -8.80 -15.93
C PHE A 282 27.56 -10.23 -16.29
N ALA A 283 26.93 -10.85 -17.30
CA ALA A 283 27.33 -12.17 -17.79
C ALA A 283 28.79 -12.20 -18.27
N GLY A 284 29.25 -11.13 -18.92
CA GLY A 284 30.64 -10.94 -19.31
C GLY A 284 31.60 -10.87 -18.11
N ALA A 285 31.26 -10.08 -17.08
CA ALA A 285 32.05 -9.96 -15.86
C ALA A 285 32.15 -11.29 -15.09
N VAL A 286 31.03 -12.01 -14.94
CA VAL A 286 31.00 -13.33 -14.29
C VAL A 286 31.82 -14.34 -15.10
N SER A 287 31.74 -14.31 -16.43
CA SER A 287 32.55 -15.18 -17.30
C SER A 287 34.05 -14.95 -17.09
N LEU A 288 34.47 -13.69 -16.96
CA LEU A 288 35.86 -13.33 -16.68
C LEU A 288 36.32 -13.89 -15.32
N VAL A 289 35.49 -13.77 -14.28
CA VAL A 289 35.80 -14.33 -12.94
C VAL A 289 35.93 -15.84 -13.00
N ILE A 290 35.00 -16.55 -13.66
CA ILE A 290 35.04 -18.01 -13.82
C ILE A 290 36.33 -18.43 -14.54
N LEU A 291 36.74 -17.72 -15.59
CA LEU A 291 37.97 -18.01 -16.33
C LEU A 291 39.23 -17.75 -15.50
N VAL A 292 39.28 -16.64 -14.76
CA VAL A 292 40.41 -16.31 -13.88
C VAL A 292 40.53 -17.33 -12.74
N LEU A 293 39.41 -17.67 -12.10
CA LEU A 293 39.36 -18.68 -11.04
C LEU A 293 39.74 -20.06 -11.58
N GLY A 294 39.23 -20.42 -12.77
CA GLY A 294 39.57 -21.65 -13.46
C GLY A 294 41.06 -21.77 -13.78
N LEU A 295 41.67 -20.68 -14.28
CA LEU A 295 43.10 -20.61 -14.54
C LEU A 295 43.92 -20.68 -13.24
N TRP A 296 43.46 -20.01 -12.18
CA TRP A 296 44.09 -20.07 -10.87
C TRP A 296 44.03 -21.49 -10.27
N LEU A 297 42.87 -22.14 -10.30
CA LEU A 297 42.69 -23.53 -9.86
C LEU A 297 43.54 -24.51 -10.68
N PHE A 298 43.61 -24.30 -11.99
CA PHE A 298 44.46 -25.10 -12.85
C PHE A 298 45.95 -24.99 -12.45
N ARG A 299 46.44 -23.78 -12.18
CA ARG A 299 47.80 -23.55 -11.66
C ARG A 299 48.01 -24.10 -10.25
N ALA A 300 47.03 -23.95 -9.37
CA ALA A 300 47.09 -24.46 -8.00
C ALA A 300 47.13 -26.00 -7.96
N MET A 301 46.39 -26.69 -8.83
CA MET A 301 46.45 -28.14 -8.96
C MET A 301 47.82 -28.62 -9.46
N GLN A 302 48.41 -27.92 -10.44
CA GLN A 302 49.78 -28.21 -10.89
C GLN A 302 50.82 -28.01 -9.78
N SER A 303 50.65 -26.98 -8.95
CA SER A 303 51.54 -26.70 -7.81
C SER A 303 51.40 -27.72 -6.68
N ARG A 304 50.17 -28.21 -6.40
CA ARG A 304 49.92 -29.24 -5.38
C ARG A 304 50.51 -30.61 -5.72
N GLU A 305 50.49 -31.01 -7.00
CA GLU A 305 51.14 -32.25 -7.44
C GLU A 305 52.68 -32.21 -7.24
N GLN A 306 53.29 -31.04 -7.38
CA GLN A 306 54.71 -30.84 -7.12
C GLN A 306 55.03 -30.78 -5.61
N ALA A 307 54.15 -30.20 -4.79
CA ALA A 307 54.32 -30.08 -3.34
C ALA A 307 54.13 -31.42 -2.58
N GLY A 308 53.26 -32.32 -3.05
CA GLY A 308 52.96 -33.59 -2.38
C GLY A 308 54.13 -34.59 -2.32
N ARG A 309 55.16 -34.43 -3.16
CA ARG A 309 56.33 -35.33 -3.19
C ARG A 309 57.46 -34.90 -2.25
N ALA A 310 57.51 -33.63 -1.85
CA ALA A 310 58.57 -33.08 -0.98
C ALA A 310 58.22 -33.09 0.52
N LEU A 311 56.95 -33.32 0.86
CA LEU A 311 56.39 -33.33 2.21
C LEU A 311 56.53 -34.68 2.96
N PHE A 312 56.90 -35.77 2.28
CA PHE A 312 56.83 -37.13 2.86
C PHE A 312 58.00 -37.52 3.79
N GLU A 313 59.18 -36.91 3.67
CA GLU A 313 60.40 -37.52 4.25
C GLU A 313 60.99 -36.82 5.49
N ALA A 314 60.75 -35.54 5.71
CA ALA A 314 61.40 -34.83 6.84
C ALA A 314 60.41 -34.26 7.86
N GLN A 315 59.12 -34.49 7.60
CA GLN A 315 57.99 -34.20 8.48
C GLN A 315 57.57 -35.42 9.31
N ALA A 316 58.40 -36.45 9.45
CA ALA A 316 57.99 -37.56 10.30
C ALA A 316 57.99 -37.17 11.79
N GLN A 317 58.87 -36.28 12.28
CA GLN A 317 58.84 -36.01 13.72
C GLN A 317 59.44 -34.68 14.18
N GLN A 318 60.62 -34.32 13.71
CA GLN A 318 61.36 -33.21 14.32
C GLN A 318 60.95 -31.84 13.78
N ARG A 319 60.53 -31.78 12.52
CA ARG A 319 59.90 -30.58 11.96
C ARG A 319 58.50 -30.35 12.51
N LEU A 320 57.79 -31.36 13.01
CA LEU A 320 56.44 -31.17 13.51
C LEU A 320 56.42 -30.23 14.74
N LEU A 321 57.33 -30.40 15.70
CA LEU A 321 57.38 -29.58 16.93
C LEU A 321 58.03 -28.20 16.70
N GLY A 322 59.09 -28.12 15.89
CA GLY A 322 59.72 -26.85 15.51
C GLY A 322 58.89 -26.01 14.53
N ALA A 323 58.22 -26.64 13.54
CA ALA A 323 57.28 -25.97 12.64
C ALA A 323 55.94 -25.68 13.32
N ALA A 324 55.50 -26.43 14.34
CA ALA A 324 54.30 -26.05 15.09
C ALA A 324 54.45 -24.67 15.76
N VAL A 325 55.65 -24.32 16.27
CA VAL A 325 55.94 -23.00 16.85
C VAL A 325 56.32 -21.97 15.78
N SER A 326 57.06 -22.36 14.74
CA SER A 326 57.50 -21.42 13.66
C SER A 326 56.46 -21.15 12.56
N GLN A 327 55.58 -22.10 12.24
CA GLN A 327 54.44 -21.95 11.31
C GLN A 327 53.11 -21.61 12.00
N SER A 328 53.09 -21.49 13.33
CA SER A 328 51.94 -20.91 14.01
C SER A 328 51.60 -19.56 13.35
N ASN A 329 50.33 -19.33 13.03
CA ASN A 329 49.89 -18.01 12.55
C ASN A 329 50.00 -16.95 13.65
N ALA A 330 50.12 -17.36 14.91
CA ALA A 330 50.40 -16.47 16.03
C ALA A 330 51.90 -16.16 16.14
N SER A 331 52.21 -14.87 16.33
CA SER A 331 53.53 -14.36 16.68
C SER A 331 53.95 -14.87 18.07
N VAL A 332 55.08 -15.55 18.16
CA VAL A 332 55.67 -16.03 19.41
C VAL A 332 56.95 -15.27 19.70
N VAL A 333 57.07 -14.73 20.91
CA VAL A 333 58.25 -14.01 21.40
C VAL A 333 58.66 -14.58 22.75
N VAL A 334 59.94 -14.85 22.94
CA VAL A 334 60.49 -15.24 24.25
C VAL A 334 61.47 -14.17 24.70
N THR A 335 61.38 -13.75 25.96
CA THR A 335 62.30 -12.79 26.57
C THR A 335 63.02 -13.35 27.78
N ASP A 336 64.18 -12.78 28.09
CA ASP A 336 64.85 -12.94 29.38
C ASP A 336 64.11 -12.20 30.51
N LEU A 337 64.60 -12.32 31.74
CA LEU A 337 64.04 -11.67 32.93
C LEU A 337 64.11 -10.13 32.91
N SER A 338 64.93 -9.55 32.04
CA SER A 338 65.00 -8.10 31.81
C SER A 338 64.09 -7.64 30.67
N GLY A 339 63.30 -8.54 30.08
CA GLY A 339 62.43 -8.25 28.94
C GLY A 339 63.17 -8.09 27.61
N ARG A 340 64.41 -8.57 27.50
CA ARG A 340 65.14 -8.61 26.21
C ARG A 340 64.75 -9.85 25.42
N ILE A 341 64.45 -9.65 24.15
CA ILE A 341 64.01 -10.71 23.24
C ILE A 341 65.16 -11.68 22.98
N VAL A 342 64.96 -12.95 23.32
CA VAL A 342 65.91 -14.04 23.08
C VAL A 342 65.48 -14.94 21.93
N PHE A 343 64.17 -14.94 21.59
CA PHE A 343 63.64 -15.69 20.46
C PHE A 343 62.39 -15.02 19.89
N VAL A 344 62.23 -15.10 18.58
CA VAL A 344 61.00 -14.76 17.84
C VAL A 344 60.76 -15.80 16.75
N ASN A 345 59.51 -16.09 16.46
CA ASN A 345 59.15 -16.95 15.33
C ASN A 345 58.97 -16.17 14.02
N ASP A 346 58.78 -16.88 12.90
CA ASP A 346 58.63 -16.25 11.58
C ASP A 346 57.35 -15.40 11.47
N ALA A 347 56.29 -15.79 12.20
CA ALA A 347 55.06 -15.01 12.27
C ALA A 347 55.30 -13.63 12.89
N PHE A 348 56.14 -13.51 13.92
CA PHE A 348 56.55 -12.20 14.45
C PHE A 348 57.20 -11.33 13.37
N THR A 349 58.13 -11.88 12.58
CA THR A 349 58.82 -11.11 11.53
C THR A 349 57.87 -10.70 10.41
N ARG A 350 56.97 -11.61 9.99
CA ARG A 350 55.97 -11.35 8.95
C ARG A 350 54.93 -10.31 9.38
N ILE A 351 54.46 -10.39 10.63
CA ILE A 351 53.46 -9.47 11.18
C ILE A 351 54.13 -8.13 11.47
N THR A 352 55.22 -8.09 12.23
CA THR A 352 55.80 -6.81 12.67
C THR A 352 56.65 -6.12 11.59
N GLY A 353 57.12 -6.86 10.59
CA GLY A 353 58.05 -6.37 9.57
C GLY A 353 59.49 -6.18 10.06
N TYR A 354 59.76 -6.44 11.35
CA TYR A 354 61.11 -6.37 11.92
C TYR A 354 61.84 -7.69 11.73
N PRO A 355 63.02 -7.69 11.10
CA PRO A 355 63.87 -8.88 11.04
C PRO A 355 64.30 -9.31 12.44
N ALA A 356 64.34 -10.62 12.71
CA ALA A 356 64.78 -11.18 13.98
C ALA A 356 66.14 -10.59 14.45
N ALA A 357 67.10 -10.40 13.55
CA ALA A 357 68.42 -9.85 13.87
C ALA A 357 68.39 -8.42 14.42
N GLU A 358 67.37 -7.63 14.10
CA GLU A 358 67.23 -6.26 14.60
C GLU A 358 66.54 -6.20 15.96
N VAL A 359 65.79 -7.25 16.33
CA VAL A 359 64.99 -7.29 17.56
C VAL A 359 65.58 -8.18 18.65
N LEU A 360 66.44 -9.14 18.30
CA LEU A 360 67.15 -9.95 19.29
C LEU A 360 68.03 -9.06 20.18
N GLY A 361 67.93 -9.23 21.49
CA GLY A 361 68.57 -8.39 22.51
C GLY A 361 67.87 -7.04 22.76
N GLN A 362 66.91 -6.65 21.95
CA GLN A 362 66.07 -5.46 22.17
C GLN A 362 64.87 -5.78 23.07
N THR A 363 64.16 -4.74 23.50
CA THR A 363 62.90 -4.92 24.23
C THR A 363 61.70 -4.81 23.27
N PRO A 364 60.57 -5.52 23.53
CA PRO A 364 59.35 -5.42 22.71
C PRO A 364 58.75 -4.02 22.61
N ARG A 365 59.28 -3.03 23.36
CA ARG A 365 58.86 -1.63 23.32
C ARG A 365 59.03 -1.01 21.94
N ILE A 366 59.87 -1.58 21.07
CA ILE A 366 60.04 -1.15 19.68
C ILE A 366 58.72 -1.17 18.87
N LEU A 367 57.77 -2.04 19.24
CA LEU A 367 56.47 -2.15 18.58
C LEU A 367 55.44 -1.13 19.06
N LYS A 368 55.73 -0.36 20.13
CA LYS A 368 54.74 0.55 20.73
C LYS A 368 54.30 1.63 19.75
N SER A 369 53.00 1.64 19.45
CA SER A 369 52.40 2.69 18.62
C SER A 369 52.29 4.03 19.34
N GLY A 370 52.12 4.02 20.66
CA GLY A 370 51.72 5.18 21.47
C GLY A 370 50.20 5.35 21.62
N LEU A 371 49.41 4.51 20.96
CA LEU A 371 47.94 4.54 21.00
C LEU A 371 47.33 3.62 22.07
N THR A 372 48.13 2.70 22.61
CA THR A 372 47.70 1.84 23.72
C THR A 372 47.91 2.56 25.06
N ASP A 373 46.89 2.51 25.92
CA ASP A 373 46.92 3.15 27.23
C ASP A 373 48.14 2.69 28.07
N PRO A 374 48.96 3.61 28.60
CA PRO A 374 50.11 3.28 29.43
C PRO A 374 49.79 2.35 30.61
N ARG A 375 48.60 2.46 31.20
CA ARG A 375 48.16 1.68 32.37
C ARG A 375 48.10 0.18 32.07
N ILE A 376 47.77 -0.21 30.84
CA ILE A 376 47.70 -1.62 30.40
C ILE A 376 49.09 -2.26 30.45
N PHE A 377 50.15 -1.50 30.13
CA PHE A 377 51.52 -2.02 30.23
C PHE A 377 51.99 -2.16 31.68
N GLU A 378 51.56 -1.27 32.58
CA GLU A 378 51.87 -1.36 34.01
C GLU A 378 51.22 -2.60 34.64
N GLU A 379 49.94 -2.83 34.34
CA GLU A 379 49.20 -4.01 34.74
C GLU A 379 49.86 -5.30 34.22
N MET A 380 50.20 -5.33 32.93
CA MET A 380 50.88 -6.47 32.30
C MET A 380 52.15 -6.87 33.07
N TRP A 381 53.02 -5.91 33.40
CA TRP A 381 54.27 -6.18 34.13
C TRP A 381 54.03 -6.64 35.57
N GLN A 382 53.03 -6.10 36.26
CA GLN A 382 52.63 -6.55 37.59
C GLN A 382 52.14 -8.01 37.57
N VAL A 383 51.31 -8.37 36.60
CA VAL A 383 50.73 -9.72 36.49
C VAL A 383 51.80 -10.76 36.19
N ILE A 384 52.63 -10.55 35.15
CA ILE A 384 53.66 -11.52 34.78
C ILE A 384 54.78 -11.61 35.82
N GLY A 385 55.11 -10.50 36.49
CA GLY A 385 56.07 -10.48 37.60
C GLY A 385 55.61 -11.27 38.83
N SER A 386 54.30 -11.40 39.04
CA SER A 386 53.72 -12.21 40.12
C SER A 386 53.71 -13.72 39.82
N GLY A 387 54.20 -14.15 38.66
CA GLY A 387 54.18 -15.54 38.23
C GLY A 387 52.88 -15.98 37.54
N LYS A 388 51.97 -15.05 37.21
CA LYS A 388 50.69 -15.33 36.54
C LYS A 388 50.75 -14.96 35.05
N ALA A 389 49.91 -15.59 34.23
CA ALA A 389 49.77 -15.20 32.83
C ALA A 389 48.92 -13.92 32.70
N TRP A 390 49.32 -13.01 31.82
CA TRP A 390 48.55 -11.82 31.44
C TRP A 390 47.93 -12.00 30.06
N GLU A 391 46.71 -11.53 29.86
CA GLU A 391 45.99 -11.55 28.59
C GLU A 391 45.41 -10.17 28.29
N GLY A 392 45.53 -9.72 27.04
CA GLY A 392 44.94 -8.45 26.62
C GLY A 392 45.21 -8.07 25.16
N GLU A 393 44.59 -6.97 24.73
CA GLU A 393 44.73 -6.41 23.39
C GLU A 393 45.63 -5.17 23.40
N LEU A 394 46.52 -5.06 22.40
CA LEU A 394 47.43 -3.93 22.22
C LEU A 394 47.35 -3.41 20.79
N GLN A 395 47.48 -2.11 20.61
CA GLN A 395 47.72 -1.48 19.31
C GLN A 395 49.21 -1.25 19.11
N ASN A 396 49.79 -1.92 18.12
CA ASN A 396 51.21 -1.84 17.81
C ASN A 396 51.46 -1.28 16.41
N ARG A 397 52.71 -0.89 16.18
CA ARG A 397 53.17 -0.35 14.91
C ARG A 397 54.20 -1.29 14.29
N ARG A 398 54.00 -1.58 13.00
CA ARG A 398 54.93 -2.36 12.17
C ARG A 398 56.13 -1.49 11.77
N LYS A 399 57.21 -2.12 11.27
CA LYS A 399 58.42 -1.42 10.82
C LYS A 399 58.16 -0.39 9.72
N ASP A 400 57.17 -0.65 8.86
CA ASP A 400 56.75 0.26 7.78
C ASP A 400 55.86 1.43 8.25
N GLY A 401 55.58 1.50 9.56
CA GLY A 401 54.77 2.54 10.17
C GLY A 401 53.28 2.22 10.27
N ARG A 402 52.79 1.11 9.67
CA ARG A 402 51.37 0.74 9.74
C ARG A 402 50.97 0.29 11.13
N ILE A 403 49.78 0.68 11.57
CA ILE A 403 49.19 0.24 12.85
C ILE A 403 48.47 -1.10 12.66
N TYR A 404 48.54 -1.97 13.66
CA TYR A 404 47.81 -3.22 13.71
C TYR A 404 47.37 -3.54 15.14
N TRP A 405 46.32 -4.35 15.24
CA TRP A 405 45.82 -4.84 16.51
C TRP A 405 46.38 -6.23 16.79
N GLU A 406 46.88 -6.42 18.01
CA GLU A 406 47.26 -7.74 18.50
C GLU A 406 46.44 -8.09 19.74
N SER A 407 46.00 -9.35 19.82
CA SER A 407 45.55 -9.97 21.07
C SER A 407 46.58 -11.01 21.47
N GLY A 408 46.95 -11.06 22.74
CA GLY A 408 47.95 -12.03 23.15
C GLY A 408 48.00 -12.33 24.64
N THR A 409 48.62 -13.46 24.93
CA THR A 409 48.88 -13.94 26.28
C THR A 409 50.38 -13.93 26.53
N ILE A 410 50.80 -13.46 27.70
CA ILE A 410 52.19 -13.48 28.15
C ILE A 410 52.29 -14.32 29.41
N SER A 411 53.10 -15.38 29.38
CA SER A 411 53.25 -16.34 30.48
C SER A 411 54.70 -16.46 30.94
N PRO A 412 54.97 -16.56 32.24
CA PRO A 412 56.30 -16.92 32.76
C PRO A 412 56.60 -18.40 32.50
N VAL A 413 57.86 -18.70 32.20
CA VAL A 413 58.40 -20.05 32.05
C VAL A 413 59.31 -20.34 33.24
N PHE A 414 59.07 -21.44 33.95
CA PHE A 414 59.80 -21.80 35.15
C PHE A 414 60.98 -22.73 34.86
N ASP A 415 62.09 -22.57 35.58
CA ASP A 415 63.20 -23.52 35.60
C ASP A 415 62.88 -24.74 36.49
N GLU A 416 63.79 -25.73 36.52
CA GLU A 416 63.66 -26.92 37.37
C GLU A 416 63.62 -26.60 38.88
N ALA A 417 64.04 -25.40 39.28
CA ALA A 417 64.00 -24.89 40.65
C ALA A 417 62.74 -24.05 40.93
N ASN A 418 61.75 -24.06 40.03
CA ASN A 418 60.47 -23.35 40.11
C ASN A 418 60.62 -21.81 40.20
N ARG A 419 61.70 -21.26 39.64
CA ARG A 419 61.91 -19.81 39.49
C ARG A 419 61.62 -19.42 38.06
N ILE A 420 61.10 -18.20 37.85
CA ILE A 420 60.88 -17.68 36.50
C ILE A 420 62.25 -17.59 35.81
N SER A 421 62.33 -18.16 34.60
CA SER A 421 63.52 -18.17 33.74
C SER A 421 63.35 -17.26 32.52
N HIS A 422 62.16 -17.28 31.92
CA HIS A 422 61.83 -16.54 30.70
C HIS A 422 60.37 -16.12 30.71
N PHE A 423 59.99 -15.21 29.81
CA PHE A 423 58.59 -14.96 29.48
C PHE A 423 58.32 -15.37 28.04
N ILE A 424 57.22 -16.08 27.81
CA ILE A 424 56.73 -16.42 26.47
C ILE A 424 55.45 -15.64 26.18
N ALA A 425 55.46 -14.90 25.08
CA ALA A 425 54.29 -14.19 24.57
C ALA A 425 53.80 -14.88 23.30
N VAL A 426 52.52 -15.21 23.25
CA VAL A 426 51.83 -15.70 22.05
C VAL A 426 50.79 -14.66 21.66
N LYS A 427 50.89 -14.15 20.43
CA LYS A 427 50.14 -12.97 19.97
C LYS A 427 49.53 -13.23 18.59
N GLU A 428 48.25 -12.95 18.43
CA GLU A 428 47.53 -13.06 17.17
C GLU A 428 47.24 -11.67 16.61
N ASP A 429 47.50 -11.47 15.31
CA ASP A 429 47.11 -10.26 14.60
C ASP A 429 45.60 -10.34 14.31
N ILE A 430 44.82 -9.55 15.04
CA ILE A 430 43.37 -9.54 14.95
C ILE A 430 42.85 -8.38 14.08
N SER A 431 43.71 -7.78 13.25
CA SER A 431 43.33 -6.63 12.40
C SER A 431 42.17 -6.98 11.46
N ASP A 432 42.23 -8.13 10.76
CA ASP A 432 41.16 -8.60 9.88
C ASP A 432 39.86 -8.91 10.65
N LYS A 433 39.99 -9.45 11.87
CA LYS A 433 38.85 -9.70 12.77
C LYS A 433 38.16 -8.40 13.18
N LYS A 434 38.93 -7.36 13.50
CA LYS A 434 38.38 -6.01 13.78
C LYS A 434 37.73 -5.40 12.54
N VAL A 435 38.27 -5.63 11.34
CA VAL A 435 37.64 -5.18 10.07
C VAL A 435 36.32 -5.92 9.83
N GLN A 436 36.29 -7.25 10.00
CA GLN A 436 35.06 -8.05 9.87
C GLN A 436 34.00 -7.68 10.91
N GLU A 437 34.41 -7.36 12.13
CA GLU A 437 33.50 -6.87 13.18
C GLU A 437 32.86 -5.53 12.78
N VAL A 438 33.64 -4.62 12.18
CA VAL A 438 33.15 -3.37 11.63
C VAL A 438 32.26 -3.60 10.38
N GLU A 439 32.62 -4.53 9.49
CA GLU A 439 31.79 -4.89 8.33
C GLU A 439 30.45 -5.50 8.74
N LEU A 440 30.46 -6.40 9.71
CA LEU A 440 29.26 -7.01 10.28
C LEU A 440 28.38 -5.95 10.94
N ARG A 441 28.99 -5.05 11.72
CA ARG A 441 28.28 -3.91 12.31
C ARG A 441 27.66 -3.02 11.23
N ASN A 442 28.41 -2.66 10.20
CA ASN A 442 27.90 -1.87 9.07
C ASN A 442 26.79 -2.60 8.30
N ALA A 443 26.89 -3.92 8.14
CA ALA A 443 25.86 -4.73 7.49
C ALA A 443 24.58 -4.79 8.35
N LYS A 444 24.72 -4.92 9.67
CA LYS A 444 23.61 -4.84 10.62
C LYS A 444 22.94 -3.46 10.56
N GLU A 445 23.72 -2.38 10.61
CA GLU A 445 23.21 -1.00 10.49
C GLU A 445 22.49 -0.77 9.16
N ARG A 446 22.97 -1.34 8.04
CA ARG A 446 22.27 -1.29 6.74
C ARG A 446 20.97 -2.08 6.73
N ALA A 447 20.95 -3.27 7.34
CA ALA A 447 19.74 -4.09 7.44
C ALA A 447 18.68 -3.40 8.30
N GLU A 448 19.08 -2.81 9.44
CA GLU A 448 18.22 -2.01 10.29
C GLU A 448 17.67 -0.78 9.55
N ALA A 449 18.52 -0.05 8.82
CA ALA A 449 18.10 1.08 7.99
C ALA A 449 17.09 0.66 6.90
N ALA A 450 17.29 -0.49 6.26
CA ALA A 450 16.36 -1.02 5.27
C ALA A 450 14.99 -1.40 5.90
N ASN A 451 14.98 -1.99 7.08
CA ASN A 451 13.74 -2.30 7.81
C ASN A 451 12.99 -1.03 8.24
N VAL A 452 13.72 0.00 8.70
CA VAL A 452 13.12 1.31 9.02
C VAL A 452 12.52 1.94 7.77
N ALA A 453 13.23 1.93 6.64
CA ALA A 453 12.73 2.46 5.37
C ALA A 453 11.51 1.68 4.85
N LYS A 454 11.50 0.34 4.95
CA LYS A 454 10.33 -0.51 4.62
C LYS A 454 9.12 -0.12 5.46
N SER A 455 9.32 0.07 6.77
CA SER A 455 8.24 0.44 7.70
C SER A 455 7.69 1.84 7.40
N GLN A 456 8.56 2.81 7.12
CA GLN A 456 8.16 4.17 6.74
C GLN A 456 7.42 4.20 5.40
N PHE A 457 7.89 3.43 4.42
CA PHE A 457 7.21 3.30 3.14
C PHE A 457 5.79 2.74 3.31
N LEU A 458 5.61 1.66 4.09
CA LEU A 458 4.29 1.09 4.34
C LEU A 458 3.37 2.07 5.08
N ALA A 459 3.89 2.80 6.06
CA ALA A 459 3.13 3.83 6.77
C ALA A 459 2.65 4.95 5.82
N ASN A 460 3.54 5.49 4.98
CA ASN A 460 3.20 6.53 4.02
C ASN A 460 2.20 6.03 2.97
N MET A 461 2.44 4.85 2.41
CA MET A 461 1.51 4.22 1.46
C MET A 461 0.12 4.02 2.07
N SER A 462 0.04 3.65 3.35
CA SER A 462 -1.25 3.53 4.01
C SER A 462 -1.97 4.87 4.10
N HIS A 463 -1.30 6.00 4.35
CA HIS A 463 -1.95 7.32 4.31
C HIS A 463 -2.43 7.64 2.90
N GLU A 464 -1.56 7.46 1.91
CA GLU A 464 -1.88 7.77 0.51
C GLU A 464 -3.01 6.91 -0.05
N ILE A 465 -3.23 5.69 0.48
CA ILE A 465 -4.38 4.86 0.13
C ILE A 465 -5.63 5.25 0.94
N ARG A 466 -5.47 5.57 2.23
CA ARG A 466 -6.59 5.90 3.12
C ARG A 466 -7.30 7.19 2.68
N THR A 467 -6.58 8.22 2.28
CA THR A 467 -7.18 9.51 1.85
C THR A 467 -8.20 9.37 0.71
N PRO A 468 -7.86 8.83 -0.48
CA PRO A 468 -8.84 8.65 -1.55
C PRO A 468 -9.92 7.62 -1.18
N LEU A 469 -9.58 6.59 -0.38
CA LEU A 469 -10.55 5.58 0.04
C LEU A 469 -11.61 6.15 0.99
N ASN A 470 -11.23 7.06 1.88
CA ASN A 470 -12.15 7.78 2.75
C ASN A 470 -13.11 8.65 1.93
N GLY A 471 -12.60 9.33 0.89
CA GLY A 471 -13.46 10.08 -0.03
C GLY A 471 -14.47 9.19 -0.76
N ILE A 472 -14.04 8.00 -1.22
CA ILE A 472 -14.93 7.01 -1.86
C ILE A 472 -15.98 6.50 -0.87
N LEU A 473 -15.58 6.17 0.36
CA LEU A 473 -16.49 5.69 1.40
C LEU A 473 -17.51 6.76 1.79
N GLY A 474 -17.09 8.00 1.97
CA GLY A 474 -17.97 9.13 2.25
C GLY A 474 -18.97 9.38 1.11
N MET A 475 -18.52 9.36 -0.14
CA MET A 475 -19.41 9.49 -1.30
C MET A 475 -20.38 8.31 -1.45
N ALA A 476 -19.92 7.09 -1.17
CA ALA A 476 -20.77 5.91 -1.19
C ALA A 476 -21.83 5.98 -0.10
N TYR A 477 -21.48 6.54 1.06
CA TYR A 477 -22.42 6.79 2.15
C TYR A 477 -23.50 7.80 1.78
N ILE A 478 -23.10 8.96 1.23
CA ILE A 478 -24.04 9.98 0.73
C ILE A 478 -24.97 9.36 -0.31
N GLY A 479 -24.42 8.59 -1.26
CA GLY A 479 -25.20 7.88 -2.26
C GLY A 479 -26.17 6.86 -1.67
N GLN A 480 -25.77 6.11 -0.63
CA GLN A 480 -26.66 5.17 0.08
C GLN A 480 -27.86 5.90 0.71
N ARG A 481 -27.62 7.09 1.25
CA ARG A 481 -28.66 7.94 1.87
C ARG A 481 -29.59 8.57 0.84
N GLU A 482 -29.04 9.18 -0.22
CA GLU A 482 -29.83 9.81 -1.28
C GLU A 482 -30.66 8.79 -2.08
N SER A 483 -30.21 7.54 -2.10
CA SER A 483 -30.95 6.42 -2.71
C SER A 483 -32.00 5.79 -1.79
N ARG A 484 -32.35 6.41 -0.65
CA ARG A 484 -33.50 5.99 0.19
C ARG A 484 -34.77 5.90 -0.68
N GLY A 485 -35.34 4.70 -0.77
CA GLY A 485 -36.48 4.37 -1.66
C GLY A 485 -36.10 3.74 -3.00
N GLN A 486 -34.81 3.51 -3.29
CA GLN A 486 -34.31 2.84 -4.49
C GLN A 486 -33.45 1.60 -4.10
N PRO A 487 -34.06 0.43 -3.84
CA PRO A 487 -33.38 -0.72 -3.23
C PRO A 487 -32.12 -1.21 -3.98
N ARG A 488 -32.11 -1.11 -5.31
CA ARG A 488 -30.95 -1.49 -6.14
C ARG A 488 -29.74 -0.56 -5.95
N LEU A 489 -29.98 0.74 -5.85
CA LEU A 489 -28.92 1.73 -5.64
C LEU A 489 -28.41 1.67 -4.20
N GLN A 490 -29.32 1.53 -3.22
CA GLN A 490 -28.93 1.25 -1.83
C GLN A 490 -28.04 0.02 -1.71
N GLY A 491 -28.44 -1.11 -2.31
CA GLY A 491 -27.63 -2.34 -2.29
C GLY A 491 -26.24 -2.16 -2.92
N THR A 492 -26.14 -1.33 -3.96
CA THR A 492 -24.86 -1.00 -4.61
C THR A 492 -23.94 -0.22 -3.67
N PHE A 493 -24.47 0.82 -3.02
CA PHE A 493 -23.69 1.62 -2.06
C PHE A 493 -23.32 0.84 -0.80
N THR A 494 -24.23 0.00 -0.27
CA THR A 494 -23.93 -0.93 0.83
C THR A 494 -22.75 -1.83 0.48
N GLN A 495 -22.70 -2.36 -0.75
CA GLN A 495 -21.61 -3.20 -1.21
C GLN A 495 -20.27 -2.44 -1.33
N ILE A 496 -20.31 -1.19 -1.81
CA ILE A 496 -19.13 -0.31 -1.89
C ILE A 496 -18.59 -0.03 -0.48
N LEU A 497 -19.45 0.36 0.46
CA LEU A 497 -19.08 0.60 1.86
C LEU A 497 -18.46 -0.64 2.50
N LYS A 498 -19.09 -1.82 2.33
CA LYS A 498 -18.59 -3.10 2.86
C LYS A 498 -17.21 -3.45 2.29
N SER A 499 -17.03 -3.25 0.98
CA SER A 499 -15.76 -3.53 0.30
C SER A 499 -14.65 -2.57 0.72
N GLY A 500 -14.95 -1.27 0.86
CA GLY A 500 -13.97 -0.28 1.31
C GLY A 500 -13.55 -0.47 2.78
N ARG A 501 -14.50 -0.80 3.68
CA ARG A 501 -14.19 -1.18 5.08
C ARG A 501 -13.31 -2.43 5.16
N THR A 502 -13.59 -3.43 4.32
CA THR A 502 -12.76 -4.64 4.24
C THR A 502 -11.33 -4.30 3.81
N LEU A 503 -11.17 -3.42 2.80
CA LEU A 503 -9.86 -2.99 2.31
C LEU A 503 -9.07 -2.21 3.38
N LEU A 504 -9.73 -1.33 4.13
CA LEU A 504 -9.10 -0.63 5.26
C LEU A 504 -8.59 -1.61 6.31
N GLY A 505 -9.40 -2.61 6.69
CA GLY A 505 -8.96 -3.66 7.61
C GLY A 505 -7.72 -4.41 7.11
N VAL A 506 -7.64 -4.69 5.81
CA VAL A 506 -6.44 -5.32 5.21
C VAL A 506 -5.20 -4.44 5.33
N ILE A 507 -5.36 -3.13 5.10
CA ILE A 507 -4.25 -2.18 5.19
C ILE A 507 -3.77 -2.06 6.64
N ASP A 508 -4.71 -1.99 7.59
CA ASP A 508 -4.41 -1.91 9.02
C ASP A 508 -3.71 -3.20 9.50
N ASP A 509 -4.15 -4.38 9.04
CA ASP A 509 -3.46 -5.67 9.31
C ASP A 509 -1.99 -5.64 8.83
N ILE A 510 -1.74 -5.15 7.61
CA ILE A 510 -0.38 -5.07 7.04
C ILE A 510 0.49 -4.10 7.85
N LEU A 511 -0.08 -2.97 8.26
CA LEU A 511 0.62 -1.99 9.09
C LEU A 511 0.95 -2.54 10.48
N ASP A 512 -0.01 -3.17 11.15
CA ASP A 512 0.20 -3.79 12.45
C ASP A 512 1.26 -4.90 12.35
N PHE A 513 1.21 -5.74 11.31
CA PHE A 513 2.25 -6.73 11.04
C PHE A 513 3.64 -6.09 10.84
N SER A 514 3.74 -5.01 10.06
CA SER A 514 5.01 -4.31 9.85
C SER A 514 5.57 -3.69 11.14
N ARG A 515 4.72 -3.21 12.06
CA ARG A 515 5.16 -2.68 13.36
C ARG A 515 5.60 -3.77 14.30
N LEU A 516 4.93 -4.92 14.25
CA LEU A 516 5.29 -6.11 15.01
C LEU A 516 6.65 -6.67 14.57
N GLU A 517 6.97 -6.69 13.27
CA GLU A 517 8.31 -7.07 12.77
C GLU A 517 9.42 -6.12 13.24
N ALA A 518 9.07 -4.85 13.49
CA ALA A 518 10.01 -3.82 13.88
C ALA A 518 10.15 -3.64 15.41
N ASP A 519 9.50 -4.49 16.22
CA ASP A 519 9.40 -4.36 17.69
C ASP A 519 8.90 -2.97 18.16
N LYS A 520 8.08 -2.30 17.34
CA LYS A 520 7.55 -0.94 17.62
C LYS A 520 6.14 -0.94 18.20
N LEU A 521 5.51 -2.10 18.37
CA LEU A 521 4.18 -2.21 18.97
C LEU A 521 4.33 -2.29 20.49
N HIS A 522 3.81 -1.28 21.19
CA HIS A 522 3.81 -1.23 22.65
C HIS A 522 2.43 -1.63 23.18
N VAL A 523 2.42 -2.45 24.23
CA VAL A 523 1.20 -2.82 24.97
C VAL A 523 1.03 -1.82 26.09
N GLU A 524 -0.11 -1.16 26.13
CA GLU A 524 -0.42 -0.21 27.20
C GLU A 524 -0.82 -0.92 28.50
N ARG A 525 -0.57 -0.27 29.63
CA ARG A 525 -0.95 -0.79 30.95
C ARG A 525 -1.87 0.21 31.64
N ARG A 526 -3.17 0.10 31.35
CA ARG A 526 -4.24 0.93 31.94
C ARG A 526 -5.29 0.05 32.63
N THR A 527 -6.11 0.66 33.47
CA THR A 527 -7.29 -0.01 34.03
C THR A 527 -8.26 -0.34 32.89
N LEU A 528 -8.53 -1.63 32.70
CA LEU A 528 -9.48 -2.14 31.72
C LEU A 528 -10.61 -2.89 32.44
N LEU A 529 -11.85 -2.67 31.97
CA LEU A 529 -13.03 -3.40 32.43
C LEU A 529 -13.30 -4.56 31.48
N ILE A 530 -13.08 -5.79 31.95
CA ILE A 530 -13.12 -6.99 31.08
C ILE A 530 -14.50 -7.18 30.47
N GLY A 531 -15.55 -6.90 31.24
CA GLY A 531 -16.94 -6.97 30.76
C GLY A 531 -17.18 -6.07 29.54
N GLU A 532 -16.74 -4.80 29.60
CA GLU A 532 -16.92 -3.84 28.52
C GLU A 532 -16.16 -4.25 27.24
N VAL A 533 -14.96 -4.82 27.38
CA VAL A 533 -14.18 -5.30 26.23
C VAL A 533 -14.89 -6.48 25.55
N ILE A 534 -15.43 -7.41 26.33
CA ILE A 534 -16.21 -8.54 25.80
C ILE A 534 -17.48 -8.05 25.11
N ASP A 535 -18.26 -7.20 25.79
CA ASP A 535 -19.52 -6.65 25.27
C ASP A 535 -19.29 -5.84 23.99
N GLY A 536 -18.24 -5.03 23.96
CA GLY A 536 -17.83 -4.28 22.77
C GLY A 536 -17.49 -5.20 21.58
N ALA A 537 -16.71 -6.26 21.82
CA ALA A 537 -16.34 -7.21 20.77
C ALA A 537 -17.55 -7.96 20.19
N ILE A 538 -18.54 -8.31 21.01
CA ILE A 538 -19.78 -8.99 20.57
C ILE A 538 -20.63 -8.03 19.75
N LYS A 539 -20.85 -6.82 20.26
CA LYS A 539 -21.69 -5.80 19.61
C LYS A 539 -21.19 -5.46 18.21
N LEU A 540 -19.87 -5.38 18.04
CA LEU A 540 -19.21 -5.17 16.73
C LEU A 540 -19.53 -6.26 15.70
N LEU A 541 -19.88 -7.47 16.14
CA LEU A 541 -20.10 -8.63 15.27
C LEU A 541 -21.59 -8.97 15.09
N GLU A 542 -22.52 -8.34 15.81
CA GLU A 542 -23.96 -8.67 15.78
C GLU A 542 -24.54 -8.71 14.35
N SER A 543 -24.19 -7.73 13.52
CA SER A 543 -24.67 -7.68 12.12
C SER A 543 -24.12 -8.79 11.23
N ASP A 544 -22.99 -9.42 11.59
CA ASP A 544 -22.33 -10.44 10.76
C ASP A 544 -22.96 -11.83 10.85
N TYR A 545 -23.82 -12.04 11.85
CA TYR A 545 -24.49 -13.32 12.10
C TYR A 545 -25.98 -13.23 12.44
N ALA A 546 -26.57 -12.02 12.51
CA ALA A 546 -28.02 -11.86 12.71
C ALA A 546 -28.87 -12.64 11.68
N ASP A 547 -28.41 -12.72 10.43
CA ASP A 547 -29.09 -13.44 9.34
C ASP A 547 -28.62 -14.90 9.18
N LYS A 548 -27.72 -15.39 10.05
CA LYS A 548 -27.19 -16.75 9.99
C LYS A 548 -27.85 -17.63 11.04
N ALA A 549 -27.96 -18.94 10.76
CA ALA A 549 -28.43 -19.93 11.72
C ALA A 549 -27.32 -20.28 12.74
N ILE A 550 -26.78 -19.27 13.42
CA ILE A 550 -25.70 -19.40 14.41
C ILE A 550 -26.17 -18.84 15.75
N GLU A 551 -26.03 -19.63 16.80
CA GLU A 551 -26.26 -19.21 18.18
C GLU A 551 -24.92 -18.80 18.81
N LEU A 552 -24.78 -17.51 19.17
CA LEU A 552 -23.62 -17.00 19.90
C LEU A 552 -23.91 -16.97 21.40
N THR A 553 -23.14 -17.73 22.19
CA THR A 553 -23.29 -17.81 23.65
C THR A 553 -22.06 -17.27 24.37
N VAL A 554 -22.25 -16.57 25.48
CA VAL A 554 -21.17 -15.93 26.25
C VAL A 554 -21.29 -16.36 27.70
N HIS A 555 -20.26 -17.06 28.20
CA HIS A 555 -20.18 -17.52 29.58
C HIS A 555 -19.05 -16.80 30.30
N ARG A 556 -19.41 -16.03 31.34
CA ARG A 556 -18.47 -15.36 32.23
C ARG A 556 -18.38 -16.13 33.54
N ALA A 557 -17.20 -16.63 33.87
CA ALA A 557 -17.00 -17.36 35.11
C ALA A 557 -17.16 -16.42 36.33
N PRO A 558 -17.66 -16.92 37.48
CA PRO A 558 -17.91 -16.08 38.66
C PRO A 558 -16.67 -15.40 39.23
N ASP A 559 -15.49 -15.96 38.97
CA ASP A 559 -14.17 -15.53 39.44
C ASP A 559 -13.46 -14.58 38.47
N LEU A 560 -14.08 -14.24 37.34
CA LEU A 560 -13.55 -13.26 36.39
C LEU A 560 -13.45 -11.88 37.06
N PRO A 561 -12.26 -11.24 37.10
CA PRO A 561 -12.09 -9.94 37.71
C PRO A 561 -12.85 -8.87 36.93
N VAL A 562 -13.44 -7.91 37.66
CA VAL A 562 -14.17 -6.79 37.05
C VAL A 562 -13.20 -5.87 36.30
N ALA A 563 -12.04 -5.59 36.90
CA ALA A 563 -11.01 -4.72 36.35
C ALA A 563 -9.61 -5.31 36.50
N CYS A 564 -8.77 -5.16 35.48
CA CYS A 564 -7.36 -5.50 35.52
C CYS A 564 -6.50 -4.43 34.82
N LEU A 565 -5.19 -4.49 35.02
CA LEU A 565 -4.24 -3.65 34.28
C LEU A 565 -3.85 -4.33 32.96
N GLY A 566 -3.91 -3.58 31.86
CA GLY A 566 -3.59 -4.07 30.52
C GLY A 566 -4.09 -3.14 29.42
N ASP A 567 -4.24 -3.68 28.22
CA ASP A 567 -4.57 -2.94 27.01
C ASP A 567 -5.93 -3.39 26.46
N SER A 568 -6.94 -2.53 26.59
CA SER A 568 -8.32 -2.83 26.16
C SER A 568 -8.43 -2.95 24.63
N LEU A 569 -7.66 -2.16 23.88
CA LEU A 569 -7.69 -2.18 22.42
C LEU A 569 -7.12 -3.48 21.88
N ARG A 570 -5.95 -3.90 22.40
CA ARG A 570 -5.29 -5.14 21.98
C ARG A 570 -6.07 -6.38 22.38
N LEU A 571 -6.62 -6.39 23.60
CA LEU A 571 -7.50 -7.49 24.01
C LEU A 571 -8.77 -7.55 23.14
N GLY A 572 -9.40 -6.41 22.86
CA GLY A 572 -10.54 -6.33 21.95
C GLY A 572 -10.21 -6.85 20.55
N GLN A 573 -9.06 -6.47 19.99
CA GLN A 573 -8.58 -6.94 18.69
C GLN A 573 -8.40 -8.46 18.66
N VAL A 574 -7.83 -9.05 19.71
CA VAL A 574 -7.70 -10.51 19.85
C VAL A 574 -9.08 -11.18 19.83
N LEU A 575 -10.02 -10.69 20.64
CA LEU A 575 -11.36 -11.28 20.75
C LEU A 575 -12.15 -11.15 19.45
N VAL A 576 -12.20 -9.96 18.83
CA VAL A 576 -12.90 -9.72 17.56
C VAL A 576 -12.37 -10.64 16.47
N ASN A 577 -11.05 -10.81 16.37
CA ASN A 577 -10.46 -11.66 15.34
C ASN A 577 -10.78 -13.15 15.55
N LEU A 578 -10.72 -13.64 16.79
CA LEU A 578 -11.09 -15.04 17.09
C LEU A 578 -12.59 -15.30 16.86
N LEU A 579 -13.45 -14.40 17.32
CA LEU A 579 -14.90 -14.50 17.14
C LEU A 579 -15.32 -14.37 15.67
N SER A 580 -14.76 -13.42 14.94
CA SER A 580 -15.04 -13.25 13.51
C SER A 580 -14.63 -14.49 12.71
N ASN A 581 -13.48 -15.11 13.03
CA ASN A 581 -13.08 -16.37 12.42
C ASN A 581 -14.07 -17.50 12.77
N ALA A 582 -14.46 -17.65 14.02
CA ALA A 582 -15.46 -18.65 14.44
C ALA A 582 -16.79 -18.48 13.68
N LEU A 583 -17.30 -17.26 13.55
CA LEU A 583 -18.54 -16.94 12.83
C LEU A 583 -18.43 -17.08 11.31
N LYS A 584 -17.24 -16.88 10.76
CA LYS A 584 -16.97 -17.03 9.32
C LYS A 584 -16.91 -18.49 8.90
N PHE A 585 -16.34 -19.35 9.75
CA PHE A 585 -16.12 -20.78 9.44
C PHE A 585 -17.21 -21.71 9.99
N THR A 586 -18.25 -21.15 10.62
CA THR A 586 -19.45 -21.86 11.06
C THR A 586 -20.63 -21.46 10.17
N PRO A 587 -21.07 -22.31 9.22
CA PRO A 587 -22.22 -21.98 8.37
C PRO A 587 -23.55 -21.98 9.14
N ALA A 588 -23.70 -22.92 10.08
CA ALA A 588 -24.80 -23.05 11.02
C ALA A 588 -24.31 -23.81 12.26
N GLY A 589 -24.87 -23.53 13.43
CA GLY A 589 -24.48 -24.17 14.69
C GLY A 589 -24.27 -23.18 15.83
N THR A 590 -23.26 -23.42 16.67
CA THR A 590 -23.02 -22.61 17.88
C THR A 590 -21.61 -22.05 17.89
N VAL A 591 -21.47 -20.79 18.28
CA VAL A 591 -20.20 -20.18 18.68
C VAL A 591 -20.29 -19.82 20.17
N ARG A 592 -19.27 -20.17 20.94
CA ARG A 592 -19.24 -19.94 22.39
C ARG A 592 -17.99 -19.18 22.78
N LEU A 593 -18.16 -18.10 23.54
CA LEU A 593 -17.08 -17.40 24.24
C LEU A 593 -17.16 -17.71 25.74
N GLU A 594 -16.15 -18.37 26.28
CA GLU A 594 -15.98 -18.58 27.71
C GLU A 594 -14.86 -17.66 28.21
N ALA A 595 -15.14 -16.84 29.22
CA ALA A 595 -14.16 -15.96 29.85
C ALA A 595 -14.10 -16.27 31.35
N GLY A 596 -12.92 -16.62 31.86
CA GLY A 596 -12.70 -16.92 33.27
C GLY A 596 -11.26 -16.68 33.71
N CYS A 597 -10.91 -17.23 34.87
CA CYS A 597 -9.56 -17.18 35.41
C CYS A 597 -9.03 -18.57 35.73
N ASP A 598 -7.71 -18.74 35.59
CA ASP A 598 -6.97 -19.90 36.10
C ASP A 598 -5.73 -19.36 36.85
N GLY A 599 -5.84 -19.29 38.18
CA GLY A 599 -4.83 -18.66 39.02
C GLY A 599 -4.65 -17.16 38.73
N GLU A 600 -3.44 -16.77 38.31
CA GLU A 600 -3.08 -15.39 37.94
C GLU A 600 -3.22 -15.13 36.42
N GLN A 601 -3.92 -16.00 35.69
CA GLN A 601 -4.14 -15.85 34.26
C GLN A 601 -5.63 -15.68 33.93
N LEU A 602 -5.93 -14.73 33.04
CA LEU A 602 -7.21 -14.65 32.35
C LEU A 602 -7.25 -15.69 31.25
N VAL A 603 -8.35 -16.42 31.15
CA VAL A 603 -8.55 -17.46 30.14
C VAL A 603 -9.76 -17.10 29.30
N PHE A 604 -9.55 -16.94 28.00
CA PHE A 604 -10.59 -16.75 27.00
C PHE A 604 -10.61 -17.95 26.06
N ARG A 605 -11.76 -18.61 25.96
CA ARG A 605 -11.96 -19.75 25.05
C ARG A 605 -13.04 -19.41 24.03
N VAL A 606 -12.69 -19.45 22.75
CA VAL A 606 -13.63 -19.29 21.64
C VAL A 606 -13.78 -20.65 20.97
N THR A 607 -14.96 -21.23 21.08
CA THR A 607 -15.31 -22.54 20.51
C THR A 607 -16.36 -22.37 19.42
N ASP A 608 -16.13 -23.00 18.28
CA ASP A 608 -17.04 -23.05 17.14
C ASP A 608 -17.38 -24.49 16.76
N THR A 609 -18.54 -24.70 16.16
CA THR A 609 -18.97 -26.01 15.60
C THR A 609 -18.83 -26.04 14.07
N GLY A 610 -17.88 -25.28 13.54
CA GLY A 610 -17.69 -25.08 12.10
C GLY A 610 -16.95 -26.24 11.40
N ILE A 611 -16.34 -25.91 10.27
CA ILE A 611 -15.68 -26.90 9.39
C ILE A 611 -14.48 -27.63 10.02
N GLY A 612 -13.88 -27.06 11.07
CA GLY A 612 -12.66 -27.57 11.68
C GLY A 612 -11.44 -27.58 10.73
N MET A 613 -10.31 -28.07 11.23
CA MET A 613 -9.01 -28.06 10.52
C MET A 613 -8.28 -29.40 10.66
N ASN A 614 -7.53 -29.79 9.63
CA ASN A 614 -6.64 -30.96 9.66
C ASN A 614 -5.25 -30.62 10.26
N GLU A 615 -4.42 -31.64 10.52
CA GLU A 615 -3.08 -31.45 11.12
C GLU A 615 -2.16 -30.55 10.29
N GLN A 616 -2.22 -30.62 8.95
CA GLN A 616 -1.39 -29.78 8.09
C GLN A 616 -1.82 -28.31 8.14
N GLN A 617 -3.12 -28.04 8.25
CA GLN A 617 -3.69 -26.71 8.42
C GLN A 617 -3.30 -26.16 9.81
N LEU A 618 -3.47 -26.95 10.88
CA LEU A 618 -3.09 -26.56 12.25
C LEU A 618 -1.61 -26.16 12.39
N ALA A 619 -0.71 -26.82 11.65
CA ALA A 619 0.71 -26.47 11.66
C ALA A 619 1.03 -25.11 11.02
N ARG A 620 0.14 -24.59 10.16
CA ARG A 620 0.38 -23.39 9.34
C ARG A 620 -0.53 -22.20 9.65
N ILE A 621 -1.58 -22.36 10.47
CA ILE A 621 -2.58 -21.29 10.70
C ILE A 621 -2.03 -20.02 11.35
N PHE A 622 -0.91 -20.10 12.06
CA PHE A 622 -0.24 -18.94 12.66
C PHE A 622 0.88 -18.37 11.79
N SER A 623 1.15 -18.97 10.63
CA SER A 623 2.14 -18.47 9.69
C SER A 623 1.57 -17.27 8.90
N PRO A 624 2.35 -16.20 8.69
CA PRO A 624 1.87 -15.03 7.95
C PRO A 624 1.48 -15.37 6.51
N PHE A 625 0.39 -14.76 6.01
CA PHE A 625 -0.13 -14.89 4.65
C PHE A 625 -0.62 -16.29 4.26
N GLU A 626 -0.74 -17.22 5.20
CA GLU A 626 -1.26 -18.56 4.95
C GLU A 626 -2.79 -18.60 5.08
N GLN A 627 -3.43 -19.33 4.17
CA GLN A 627 -4.88 -19.58 4.19
C GLN A 627 -5.14 -21.08 4.12
N ALA A 628 -6.10 -21.56 4.92
CA ALA A 628 -6.40 -22.98 5.04
C ALA A 628 -7.01 -23.60 3.75
N ASP A 629 -7.56 -22.77 2.84
CA ASP A 629 -8.12 -23.20 1.55
C ASP A 629 -7.22 -22.76 0.38
N SER A 630 -6.40 -23.69 -0.14
CA SER A 630 -5.61 -23.48 -1.37
C SER A 630 -6.40 -23.78 -2.66
N SER A 631 -7.71 -24.02 -2.56
CA SER A 631 -8.56 -24.37 -3.70
C SER A 631 -9.10 -23.12 -4.39
N HIS A 632 -9.06 -23.11 -5.73
CA HIS A 632 -9.44 -21.97 -6.60
C HIS A 632 -10.89 -21.46 -6.45
N THR A 633 -11.71 -22.06 -5.59
CA THR A 633 -13.07 -21.62 -5.26
C THR A 633 -13.06 -20.76 -4.00
N ARG A 634 -12.86 -19.45 -4.18
CA ARG A 634 -12.96 -18.43 -3.11
C ARG A 634 -14.36 -18.39 -2.49
N ARG A 635 -14.62 -19.20 -1.45
CA ARG A 635 -15.83 -19.08 -0.61
C ARG A 635 -15.61 -18.21 0.63
N TYR A 636 -14.38 -18.13 1.16
CA TYR A 636 -14.06 -17.42 2.40
C TYR A 636 -12.79 -16.56 2.24
N GLY A 637 -12.91 -15.30 1.79
CA GLY A 637 -11.77 -14.38 1.63
C GLY A 637 -11.23 -13.82 2.96
N GLY A 638 -9.91 -13.64 3.08
CA GLY A 638 -9.22 -12.99 4.22
C GLY A 638 -7.79 -12.58 3.84
N THR A 639 -7.03 -11.98 4.76
CA THR A 639 -5.62 -11.56 4.53
C THR A 639 -4.59 -12.64 4.83
N GLY A 640 -4.96 -13.64 5.65
CA GLY A 640 -4.02 -14.61 6.22
C GLY A 640 -3.07 -14.00 7.27
N LEU A 641 -3.34 -12.78 7.72
CA LEU A 641 -2.52 -12.08 8.73
C LEU A 641 -3.17 -12.06 10.12
N GLY A 642 -4.49 -12.20 10.21
CA GLY A 642 -5.21 -12.09 11.49
C GLY A 642 -4.62 -12.98 12.58
N LEU A 643 -4.54 -14.30 12.37
CA LEU A 643 -4.08 -15.23 13.42
C LEU A 643 -2.60 -15.03 13.78
N SER A 644 -1.73 -14.67 12.84
CA SER A 644 -0.33 -14.38 13.12
C SER A 644 -0.17 -13.09 13.94
N ILE A 645 -0.96 -12.06 13.66
CA ILE A 645 -1.06 -10.83 14.46
C ILE A 645 -1.58 -11.15 15.87
N THR A 646 -2.69 -11.91 15.98
CA THR A 646 -3.24 -12.32 17.28
C THR A 646 -2.22 -13.04 18.14
N ARG A 647 -1.48 -14.01 17.58
CA ARG A 647 -0.44 -14.73 18.32
C ARG A 647 0.62 -13.78 18.86
N ARG A 648 1.11 -12.86 18.02
CA ARG A 648 2.14 -11.91 18.42
C ARG A 648 1.65 -10.89 19.47
N ILE A 649 0.41 -10.43 19.37
CA ILE A 649 -0.21 -9.58 20.40
C ILE A 649 -0.27 -10.31 21.73
N VAL A 650 -0.72 -11.58 21.73
CA VAL A 650 -0.77 -12.42 22.94
C VAL A 650 0.63 -12.62 23.53
N ASP A 651 1.64 -12.89 22.68
CA ASP A 651 3.04 -13.00 23.13
C ASP A 651 3.54 -11.68 23.76
N LEU A 652 3.22 -10.52 23.18
CA LEU A 652 3.58 -9.19 23.72
C LEU A 652 2.88 -8.87 25.04
N MET A 653 1.66 -9.38 25.23
CA MET A 653 0.95 -9.31 26.50
C MET A 653 1.46 -10.34 27.53
N GLY A 654 2.49 -11.13 27.19
CA GLY A 654 3.09 -12.14 28.06
C GLY A 654 2.27 -13.41 28.21
N GLY A 655 1.32 -13.65 27.30
CA GLY A 655 0.40 -14.79 27.33
C GLY A 655 0.73 -15.90 26.35
N THR A 656 -0.21 -16.84 26.20
CA THR A 656 -0.14 -17.94 25.23
C THR A 656 -1.47 -18.12 24.50
N ILE A 657 -1.41 -18.55 23.24
CA ILE A 657 -2.57 -18.97 22.46
C ILE A 657 -2.41 -20.40 21.98
N GLU A 658 -3.43 -21.21 22.19
CA GLU A 658 -3.50 -22.62 21.81
C GLU A 658 -4.76 -22.87 20.99
N VAL A 659 -4.72 -23.90 20.16
CA VAL A 659 -5.83 -24.27 19.29
C VAL A 659 -5.97 -25.79 19.24
N VAL A 660 -7.21 -26.25 19.38
CA VAL A 660 -7.61 -27.64 19.18
C VAL A 660 -8.72 -27.64 18.13
N SER A 661 -8.59 -28.46 17.09
CA SER A 661 -9.58 -28.51 16.00
C SER A 661 -9.62 -29.91 15.41
N GLU A 662 -10.82 -30.34 15.01
CA GLU A 662 -11.04 -31.59 14.31
C GLU A 662 -11.94 -31.33 13.08
N PRO A 663 -11.60 -31.88 11.88
CA PRO A 663 -12.41 -31.67 10.69
C PRO A 663 -13.87 -32.11 10.90
N GLY A 664 -14.80 -31.19 10.64
CA GLY A 664 -16.25 -31.38 10.78
C GLY A 664 -16.81 -31.29 12.20
N LYS A 665 -15.97 -31.08 13.23
CA LYS A 665 -16.42 -30.86 14.62
C LYS A 665 -16.20 -29.43 15.12
N GLY A 666 -15.50 -28.60 14.35
CA GLY A 666 -15.19 -27.21 14.68
C GLY A 666 -13.83 -27.04 15.36
N SER A 667 -13.61 -25.85 15.92
CA SER A 667 -12.33 -25.46 16.51
C SER A 667 -12.52 -24.81 17.88
N THR A 668 -11.48 -24.84 18.69
CA THR A 668 -11.41 -24.17 19.99
C THR A 668 -10.08 -23.47 20.12
N PHE A 669 -10.12 -22.14 20.20
CA PHE A 669 -8.98 -21.29 20.48
C PHE A 669 -8.99 -20.92 21.96
N THR A 670 -7.87 -21.14 22.65
CA THR A 670 -7.70 -20.80 24.07
C THR A 670 -6.58 -19.77 24.21
N VAL A 671 -6.90 -18.59 24.69
CA VAL A 671 -5.95 -17.52 25.01
C VAL A 671 -5.79 -17.42 26.52
N ARG A 672 -4.54 -17.43 26.99
CA ARG A 672 -4.18 -17.23 28.40
C ARG A 672 -3.34 -15.98 28.53
N LEU A 673 -3.73 -15.04 29.39
CA LEU A 673 -3.02 -13.78 29.60
C LEU A 673 -2.70 -13.60 31.08
N PRO A 674 -1.46 -13.26 31.47
CA PRO A 674 -1.20 -12.84 32.84
C PRO A 674 -1.98 -11.55 33.13
N PHE A 675 -2.53 -11.44 34.34
CA PHE A 675 -3.23 -10.22 34.73
C PHE A 675 -2.86 -9.77 36.14
N GLU A 676 -2.90 -8.45 36.34
CA GLU A 676 -2.81 -7.83 37.66
C GLU A 676 -4.12 -7.12 37.95
N ARG A 677 -4.67 -7.30 39.15
CA ARG A 677 -5.90 -6.61 39.56
C ARG A 677 -5.63 -5.11 39.64
N ALA A 678 -6.45 -4.31 38.96
CA ALA A 678 -6.36 -2.87 39.08
C ALA A 678 -6.95 -2.44 40.44
N PRO A 679 -6.28 -1.53 41.19
CA PRO A 679 -6.86 -0.98 42.40
C PRO A 679 -8.03 -0.07 42.01
N LEU A 680 -9.25 -0.58 42.13
CA LEU A 680 -10.46 0.24 42.05
C LEU A 680 -10.46 1.19 43.25
N LYS A 681 -10.20 2.49 43.03
CA LYS A 681 -10.56 3.52 44.01
C LYS A 681 -12.09 3.60 44.01
N ILE A 682 -12.70 2.98 45.00
CA ILE A 682 -14.15 2.99 45.20
C ILE A 682 -14.56 4.41 45.57
N GLY A 683 -15.27 5.06 44.64
CA GLY A 683 -15.99 6.31 44.81
C GLY A 683 -17.25 6.28 43.97
N ASP A 684 -18.37 5.99 44.65
CA ASP A 684 -19.77 6.26 44.32
C ASP A 684 -20.50 5.49 43.18
N ALA A 685 -21.51 4.72 43.63
CA ALA A 685 -22.79 4.36 43.00
C ALA A 685 -22.84 3.51 41.71
N ALA A 686 -21.81 3.46 40.87
CA ALA A 686 -21.90 2.76 39.58
C ALA A 686 -21.75 1.23 39.66
N LEU A 687 -21.00 0.72 40.65
CA LEU A 687 -20.67 -0.71 40.75
C LEU A 687 -21.84 -1.58 41.27
N GLU A 688 -22.74 -1.04 42.09
CA GLU A 688 -23.95 -1.77 42.52
C GLU A 688 -24.99 -1.86 41.39
N SER A 689 -25.06 -0.86 40.52
CA SER A 689 -25.93 -0.87 39.34
C SER A 689 -25.48 -1.86 38.28
N LEU A 690 -24.16 -2.07 38.12
CA LEU A 690 -23.59 -3.01 37.15
C LEU A 690 -23.54 -4.46 37.67
N ALA A 691 -23.37 -4.66 38.98
CA ALA A 691 -23.43 -5.99 39.59
C ALA A 691 -24.86 -6.59 39.65
N ALA A 692 -25.89 -5.74 39.65
CA ALA A 692 -27.29 -6.17 39.71
C ALA A 692 -27.86 -6.63 38.35
N ALA A 693 -27.20 -6.36 37.23
CA ALA A 693 -27.61 -6.81 35.90
C ALA A 693 -27.01 -8.18 35.54
N ARG A 694 -27.31 -9.21 36.33
CA ARG A 694 -27.04 -10.62 35.96
C ARG A 694 -28.35 -11.29 35.52
N PRO A 695 -28.49 -11.78 34.28
CA PRO A 695 -29.41 -12.87 34.02
C PRO A 695 -28.76 -14.15 34.59
N ALA A 696 -29.34 -14.66 35.67
CA ALA A 696 -29.07 -16.02 36.12
C ALA A 696 -29.85 -16.98 35.21
N THR A 697 -29.15 -17.76 34.39
CA THR A 697 -29.69 -19.01 33.84
C THR A 697 -28.90 -20.16 34.45
N GLU A 698 -29.39 -20.62 35.60
CA GLU A 698 -29.00 -21.91 36.16
C GLU A 698 -29.57 -23.05 35.33
N ALA A 699 -28.78 -24.12 35.24
CA ALA A 699 -29.11 -25.36 34.57
C ALA A 699 -30.26 -26.12 35.27
N SER A 700 -31.14 -26.74 34.48
CA SER A 700 -31.85 -27.95 34.90
C SER A 700 -31.87 -28.98 33.78
N ASP A 701 -31.37 -30.17 34.09
CA ASP A 701 -31.49 -31.40 33.31
C ASP A 701 -32.96 -31.79 33.03
N GLY A 702 -33.19 -32.39 31.85
CA GLY A 702 -34.25 -33.38 31.65
C GLY A 702 -35.20 -33.14 30.46
N ALA A 703 -34.94 -33.85 29.34
CA ALA A 703 -35.85 -34.48 28.37
C ALA A 703 -37.11 -33.73 27.81
N PRO A 704 -37.53 -34.03 26.56
CA PRO A 704 -38.14 -33.07 25.66
C PRO A 704 -39.66 -32.93 25.85
N ALA A 705 -40.16 -31.69 25.83
CA ALA A 705 -41.59 -31.41 25.78
C ALA A 705 -41.94 -30.51 24.58
N ALA A 706 -42.60 -31.17 23.63
CA ALA A 706 -43.51 -30.70 22.59
C ALA A 706 -43.76 -29.19 22.45
N VAL A 707 -43.49 -28.72 21.23
CA VAL A 707 -44.12 -27.56 20.59
C VAL A 707 -45.63 -27.79 20.43
N PRO A 708 -46.51 -26.84 20.77
CA PRO A 708 -47.77 -26.68 20.08
C PRO A 708 -47.62 -25.61 19.00
N SER A 709 -47.68 -26.10 17.77
CA SER A 709 -47.90 -25.38 16.53
C SER A 709 -49.11 -24.45 16.59
N ALA A 710 -48.95 -23.21 16.14
CA ALA A 710 -50.04 -22.38 15.67
C ALA A 710 -49.64 -21.73 14.33
N GLU A 711 -50.19 -22.35 13.28
CA GLU A 711 -50.72 -21.75 12.05
C GLU A 711 -49.82 -20.93 11.12
N VAL A 712 -49.41 -21.66 10.08
CA VAL A 712 -49.08 -21.16 8.75
C VAL A 712 -50.31 -20.52 8.11
N ALA A 713 -50.23 -19.23 7.78
CA ALA A 713 -51.02 -18.64 6.70
C ALA A 713 -50.05 -18.17 5.61
N SER A 714 -50.11 -18.86 4.47
CA SER A 714 -49.34 -18.59 3.26
C SER A 714 -49.95 -17.39 2.51
N ALA A 715 -49.10 -16.44 2.10
CA ALA A 715 -49.31 -15.69 0.86
C ALA A 715 -47.94 -15.28 0.30
N ALA A 716 -47.77 -15.56 -0.98
CA ALA A 716 -46.54 -15.50 -1.75
C ALA A 716 -46.17 -14.08 -2.23
N GLU A 717 -44.90 -13.94 -2.61
CA GLU A 717 -44.35 -13.00 -3.60
C GLU A 717 -44.52 -11.49 -3.35
N ALA A 718 -43.52 -10.87 -2.70
CA ALA A 718 -43.02 -9.54 -3.03
C ALA A 718 -41.73 -9.21 -2.27
N GLY A 719 -40.72 -8.71 -2.99
CA GLY A 719 -39.77 -7.71 -2.50
C GLY A 719 -38.81 -8.12 -1.38
N THR A 720 -37.54 -8.29 -1.73
CA THR A 720 -36.42 -8.10 -0.80
C THR A 720 -36.38 -6.63 -0.35
N ASP A 721 -37.18 -6.28 0.65
CA ASP A 721 -36.94 -5.08 1.47
C ASP A 721 -35.81 -5.43 2.44
N ALA A 722 -34.59 -5.13 2.00
CA ALA A 722 -33.50 -4.91 2.94
C ALA A 722 -33.91 -3.72 3.80
N ALA A 723 -34.21 -3.96 5.06
CA ALA A 723 -34.44 -2.91 6.05
C ALA A 723 -33.28 -1.89 6.01
N PRO A 724 -33.57 -0.58 6.18
CA PRO A 724 -32.55 0.46 6.15
C PRO A 724 -31.52 0.24 7.26
N SER A 725 -30.25 0.57 6.96
CA SER A 725 -29.13 0.45 7.89
C SER A 725 -29.37 1.27 9.18
N PRO A 726 -29.32 0.66 10.38
CA PRO A 726 -29.74 1.28 11.65
C PRO A 726 -28.79 2.34 12.24
N GLU A 727 -27.63 2.61 11.64
CA GLU A 727 -26.59 3.48 12.23
C GLU A 727 -26.91 4.98 12.12
N LEU A 728 -27.67 5.42 11.12
CA LEU A 728 -27.87 6.84 10.80
C LEU A 728 -29.06 7.51 11.51
N ASP A 729 -30.14 6.76 11.74
CA ASP A 729 -31.25 7.26 12.57
C ASP A 729 -30.78 7.52 14.02
N SER A 730 -29.62 6.97 14.40
CA SER A 730 -29.01 7.15 15.72
C SER A 730 -28.31 8.50 15.94
N ILE A 731 -28.04 9.29 14.88
CA ILE A 731 -27.34 10.58 15.00
C ILE A 731 -28.23 11.83 14.85
N ALA A 732 -29.41 11.67 14.24
CA ALA A 732 -30.30 12.78 13.88
C ALA A 732 -30.72 13.63 15.10
N GLY A 733 -30.60 14.97 14.97
CA GLY A 733 -31.00 15.96 16.00
C GLY A 733 -30.18 15.97 17.29
N ARG A 734 -29.12 15.17 17.40
CA ARG A 734 -28.32 15.06 18.64
C ARG A 734 -27.40 16.24 18.91
N LEU A 735 -27.18 17.09 17.91
CA LEU A 735 -26.42 18.34 17.95
C LEU A 735 -27.29 19.56 17.63
N ASP A 736 -28.62 19.47 17.80
CA ASP A 736 -29.53 20.60 17.62
C ASP A 736 -29.09 21.83 18.43
N GLY A 737 -28.90 22.93 17.71
CA GLY A 737 -28.52 24.23 18.27
C GLY A 737 -27.03 24.44 18.50
N PHE A 738 -26.17 23.47 18.19
CA PHE A 738 -24.72 23.67 18.22
C PHE A 738 -24.25 24.43 16.98
N ARG A 739 -23.26 25.31 17.15
CA ARG A 739 -22.59 26.05 16.08
C ARG A 739 -21.12 25.66 16.06
N LEU A 740 -20.70 25.05 14.96
CA LEU A 740 -19.38 24.43 14.84
C LEU A 740 -18.57 25.11 13.75
N LEU A 741 -17.27 25.29 13.99
CA LEU A 741 -16.30 25.67 12.97
C LEU A 741 -15.56 24.41 12.51
N LEU A 742 -15.59 24.11 11.22
CA LEU A 742 -14.87 22.98 10.61
C LEU A 742 -13.70 23.51 9.79
N ALA A 743 -12.48 23.11 10.12
CA ALA A 743 -11.28 23.40 9.32
C ALA A 743 -10.75 22.10 8.69
N GLU A 744 -10.89 21.97 7.37
CA GLU A 744 -10.49 20.80 6.58
C GLU A 744 -10.10 21.27 5.15
N ASP A 745 -8.92 20.85 4.68
CA ASP A 745 -8.37 21.25 3.38
C ASP A 745 -8.81 20.32 2.23
N ASP A 746 -9.08 19.04 2.52
CA ASP A 746 -9.62 18.12 1.54
C ASP A 746 -11.13 18.42 1.29
N PRO A 747 -11.51 18.79 0.06
CA PRO A 747 -12.89 19.18 -0.24
C PRO A 747 -13.90 18.04 -0.08
N VAL A 748 -13.47 16.78 -0.23
CA VAL A 748 -14.33 15.61 -0.06
C VAL A 748 -14.54 15.32 1.42
N ASN A 749 -13.48 15.31 2.23
CA ASN A 749 -13.60 15.14 3.67
C ASN A 749 -14.46 16.25 4.28
N LYS A 750 -14.22 17.50 3.87
CA LYS A 750 -14.99 18.67 4.31
C LYS A 750 -16.47 18.46 4.04
N MET A 751 -16.83 18.07 2.82
CA MET A 751 -18.21 17.79 2.43
C MET A 751 -18.84 16.68 3.28
N VAL A 752 -18.11 15.60 3.55
CA VAL A 752 -18.62 14.45 4.32
C VAL A 752 -18.84 14.80 5.80
N ILE A 753 -17.87 15.46 6.43
CA ILE A 753 -17.95 15.84 7.85
C ILE A 753 -19.04 16.89 8.06
N GLU A 754 -19.10 17.89 7.16
CA GLU A 754 -20.14 18.90 7.18
C GLU A 754 -21.53 18.27 7.08
N ASP A 755 -21.70 17.29 6.19
CA ASP A 755 -22.95 16.55 6.02
C ASP A 755 -23.35 15.77 7.29
N TYR A 756 -22.41 15.07 7.95
CA TYR A 756 -22.68 14.37 9.22
C TYR A 756 -23.13 15.33 10.34
N LEU A 757 -22.46 16.47 10.48
CA LEU A 757 -22.75 17.46 11.52
C LEU A 757 -24.09 18.17 11.27
N VAL A 758 -24.40 18.48 9.99
CA VAL A 758 -25.69 19.07 9.59
C VAL A 758 -26.84 18.08 9.80
N GLU A 759 -26.65 16.79 9.46
CA GLU A 759 -27.65 15.75 9.73
C GLU A 759 -27.91 15.56 11.24
N ALA A 760 -26.87 15.73 12.05
CA ALA A 760 -27.01 15.73 13.51
C ALA A 760 -27.67 17.02 14.07
N GLY A 761 -27.94 18.04 13.26
CA GLY A 761 -28.65 19.26 13.65
C GLY A 761 -27.78 20.48 13.96
N ALA A 762 -26.46 20.40 13.73
CA ALA A 762 -25.54 21.50 13.98
C ALA A 762 -25.52 22.53 12.83
N GLN A 763 -25.26 23.79 13.15
CA GLN A 763 -24.88 24.82 12.17
C GLN A 763 -23.37 24.78 11.97
N VAL A 764 -22.92 24.44 10.77
CA VAL A 764 -21.49 24.30 10.47
C VAL A 764 -21.02 25.49 9.62
N VAL A 765 -19.86 26.04 9.96
CA VAL A 765 -19.12 26.97 9.11
C VAL A 765 -17.80 26.31 8.76
N SER A 766 -17.55 26.10 7.47
CA SER A 766 -16.35 25.41 6.99
C SER A 766 -15.29 26.38 6.46
N VAL A 767 -14.01 26.09 6.74
CA VAL A 767 -12.82 26.82 6.25
C VAL A 767 -11.76 25.83 5.75
N GLU A 768 -10.80 26.29 4.94
CA GLU A 768 -9.89 25.40 4.19
C GLU A 768 -8.49 25.26 4.80
N ASN A 769 -8.15 26.03 5.84
CA ASN A 769 -6.85 25.94 6.50
C ASN A 769 -6.89 26.52 7.92
N GLY A 770 -5.83 26.28 8.70
CA GLY A 770 -5.73 26.74 10.07
C GLY A 770 -5.67 28.26 10.24
N ALA A 771 -5.11 28.99 9.27
CA ALA A 771 -5.02 30.45 9.32
C ALA A 771 -6.40 31.10 9.18
N ASP A 772 -7.23 30.57 8.27
CA ASP A 772 -8.62 31.01 8.11
C ASP A 772 -9.47 30.71 9.34
N ALA A 773 -9.23 29.56 10.00
CA ALA A 773 -9.87 29.23 11.27
C ALA A 773 -9.52 30.26 12.37
N VAL A 774 -8.24 30.62 12.50
CA VAL A 774 -7.77 31.66 13.44
C VAL A 774 -8.40 33.02 13.10
N ASN A 775 -8.31 33.46 11.84
CA ASN A 775 -8.89 34.73 11.37
C ASN A 775 -10.39 34.82 11.65
N ARG A 776 -11.11 33.70 11.47
CA ARG A 776 -12.56 33.63 11.71
C ARG A 776 -12.90 33.82 13.18
N ILE A 777 -12.08 33.27 14.08
CA ILE A 777 -12.26 33.43 15.53
C ILE A 777 -11.85 34.84 15.98
N GLU A 778 -10.73 35.37 15.47
CA GLU A 778 -10.21 36.71 15.80
C GLU A 778 -11.11 37.85 15.34
N SER A 779 -11.78 37.71 14.20
CA SER A 779 -12.71 38.72 13.65
C SER A 779 -14.02 38.90 14.43
N GLY A 780 -14.08 38.41 15.67
CA GLY A 780 -15.19 38.64 16.62
C GLY A 780 -16.16 37.46 16.76
N ALA A 781 -15.76 36.25 16.38
CA ALA A 781 -16.61 35.05 16.48
C ALA A 781 -16.28 34.14 17.69
N SER A 782 -15.37 34.56 18.58
CA SER A 782 -14.95 33.77 19.76
C SER A 782 -16.10 33.36 20.70
N GLY A 783 -17.25 34.04 20.63
CA GLY A 783 -18.49 33.68 21.37
C GLY A 783 -19.63 33.14 20.49
N ARG A 784 -19.35 32.73 19.25
CA ARG A 784 -20.35 32.25 18.29
C ARG A 784 -20.27 30.76 17.95
N PHE A 785 -19.19 30.09 18.36
CA PHE A 785 -18.98 28.66 18.12
C PHE A 785 -18.88 27.92 19.43
N ASP A 786 -19.51 26.76 19.52
CA ASP A 786 -19.51 25.89 20.70
C ASP A 786 -18.30 24.91 20.70
N ALA A 787 -17.74 24.64 19.51
CA ALA A 787 -16.48 23.91 19.32
C ALA A 787 -15.87 24.17 17.92
N VAL A 788 -14.58 23.86 17.80
CA VAL A 788 -13.84 23.84 16.52
C VAL A 788 -13.42 22.40 16.23
N LEU A 789 -13.77 21.88 15.05
CA LEU A 789 -13.18 20.67 14.51
C LEU A 789 -12.02 21.06 13.60
N MET A 790 -10.82 20.58 13.92
CA MET A 790 -9.58 21.05 13.32
C MET A 790 -8.79 19.89 12.75
N ASP A 791 -8.61 19.83 11.43
CA ASP A 791 -7.62 18.91 10.86
C ASP A 791 -6.21 19.30 11.30
N ILE A 792 -5.39 18.31 11.64
CA ILE A 792 -4.01 18.54 12.07
C ILE A 792 -3.14 18.90 10.87
N GLN A 793 -3.32 18.19 9.76
CA GLN A 793 -2.43 18.30 8.60
C GLN A 793 -3.04 19.16 7.52
N MET A 794 -2.97 20.48 7.70
CA MET A 794 -3.44 21.46 6.70
C MET A 794 -2.29 22.32 6.14
N PRO A 795 -2.37 22.76 4.87
CA PRO A 795 -1.44 23.72 4.29
C PRO A 795 -1.57 25.09 4.96
N VAL A 796 -0.57 25.96 4.75
CA VAL A 796 -0.46 27.32 5.32
C VAL A 796 -0.22 27.33 6.83
N MET A 797 -1.09 26.73 7.62
CA MET A 797 -0.99 26.63 9.09
C MET A 797 -1.58 25.29 9.55
N ASN A 798 -0.76 24.50 10.26
CA ASN A 798 -1.18 23.21 10.80
C ASN A 798 -2.12 23.37 12.00
N GLY A 799 -2.90 22.32 12.30
CA GLY A 799 -3.91 22.36 13.35
C GLY A 799 -3.36 22.59 14.77
N HIS A 800 -2.14 22.12 15.07
CA HIS A 800 -1.51 22.38 16.37
C HIS A 800 -1.14 23.86 16.57
N GLU A 801 -0.62 24.49 15.52
CA GLU A 801 -0.29 25.91 15.53
C GLU A 801 -1.55 26.77 15.57
N ALA A 802 -2.56 26.42 14.76
CA ALA A 802 -3.86 27.07 14.79
C ALA A 802 -4.51 26.98 16.17
N THR A 803 -4.49 25.81 16.81
CA THR A 803 -5.03 25.61 18.17
C THR A 803 -4.36 26.54 19.19
N ARG A 804 -3.02 26.61 19.19
CA ARG A 804 -2.28 27.51 20.08
C ARG A 804 -2.62 28.98 19.85
N GLN A 805 -2.87 29.39 18.61
CA GLN A 805 -3.27 30.76 18.29
C GLN A 805 -4.71 31.04 18.71
N ILE A 806 -5.63 30.11 18.44
CA ILE A 806 -7.03 30.19 18.89
C ILE A 806 -7.10 30.35 20.41
N HIS A 807 -6.35 29.56 21.18
CA HIS A 807 -6.37 29.65 22.64
C HIS A 807 -5.74 30.92 23.22
N ARG A 808 -4.96 31.69 22.45
CA ARG A 808 -4.53 33.03 22.87
C ARG A 808 -5.68 34.04 22.89
N VAL A 809 -6.64 33.86 22.00
CA VAL A 809 -7.76 34.81 21.78
C VAL A 809 -9.06 34.30 22.40
N ALA A 810 -9.27 32.99 22.40
CA ALA A 810 -10.43 32.30 22.95
C ALA A 810 -10.00 31.07 23.78
N PRO A 811 -9.45 31.25 25.01
CA PRO A 811 -8.90 30.16 25.81
C PRO A 811 -9.92 29.08 26.21
N ALA A 812 -11.19 29.45 26.29
CA ALA A 812 -12.29 28.56 26.70
C ALA A 812 -12.94 27.80 25.54
N LEU A 813 -12.57 28.10 24.29
CA LEU A 813 -13.18 27.46 23.11
C LEU A 813 -12.57 26.06 22.91
N PRO A 814 -13.37 24.98 22.99
CA PRO A 814 -12.87 23.63 22.80
C PRO A 814 -12.48 23.38 21.34
N VAL A 815 -11.27 22.89 21.13
CA VAL A 815 -10.76 22.45 19.82
C VAL A 815 -10.63 20.93 19.83
N ILE A 816 -11.29 20.27 18.88
CA ILE A 816 -11.29 18.83 18.67
C ILE A 816 -10.45 18.55 17.42
N GLY A 817 -9.33 17.86 17.60
CA GLY A 817 -8.42 17.52 16.50
C GLY A 817 -8.98 16.41 15.62
N GLN A 818 -8.75 16.47 14.31
CA GLN A 818 -8.94 15.34 13.41
C GLN A 818 -7.57 14.81 13.03
N THR A 819 -7.31 13.53 13.27
CA THR A 819 -6.00 12.92 13.06
C THR A 819 -6.09 11.87 11.97
N ALA A 820 -5.04 11.73 11.17
CA ALA A 820 -4.96 10.64 10.22
C ALA A 820 -4.67 9.28 10.92
N HIS A 821 -4.14 9.30 12.16
CA HIS A 821 -3.74 8.10 12.92
C HIS A 821 -4.24 8.10 14.36
N ALA A 822 -4.53 6.90 14.85
CA ALA A 822 -4.75 6.62 16.27
C ALA A 822 -3.45 6.47 17.08
N PHE A 823 -2.33 7.09 16.65
CA PHE A 823 -1.05 6.93 17.35
C PHE A 823 -0.99 7.78 18.62
N GLU A 824 -0.48 7.18 19.69
CA GLU A 824 -0.29 7.83 21.00
C GLU A 824 0.53 9.12 20.91
N GLN A 825 1.55 9.20 20.04
CA GLN A 825 2.36 10.40 19.84
C GLN A 825 1.59 11.56 19.19
N GLU A 826 0.72 11.27 18.21
CA GLU A 826 -0.13 12.31 17.61
C GLU A 826 -1.18 12.77 18.63
N ARG A 827 -1.74 11.83 19.42
CA ARG A 827 -2.67 12.14 20.50
C ARG A 827 -2.02 13.00 21.59
N GLU A 828 -0.82 12.66 22.05
CA GLU A 828 -0.05 13.46 23.00
C GLU A 828 0.24 14.86 22.45
N ALA A 829 0.59 14.97 21.17
CA ALA A 829 0.80 16.26 20.49
C ALA A 829 -0.49 17.10 20.41
N CYS A 830 -1.65 16.47 20.18
CA CYS A 830 -2.96 17.14 20.21
C CYS A 830 -3.22 17.76 21.59
N PHE A 831 -3.14 16.96 22.65
CA PHE A 831 -3.37 17.44 24.01
C PHE A 831 -2.34 18.49 24.43
N ALA A 832 -1.05 18.29 24.10
CA ALA A 832 0.00 19.27 24.37
C ALA A 832 -0.20 20.60 23.64
N SER A 833 -0.90 20.59 22.49
CA SER A 833 -1.26 21.81 21.76
C SER A 833 -2.49 22.55 22.31
N GLY A 834 -3.21 21.94 23.26
CA GLY A 834 -4.41 22.50 23.89
C GLY A 834 -5.73 21.86 23.46
N MET A 835 -5.72 20.90 22.52
CA MET A 835 -6.95 20.25 22.06
C MET A 835 -7.61 19.43 23.17
N VAL A 836 -8.94 19.44 23.23
CA VAL A 836 -9.72 18.78 24.30
C VAL A 836 -10.07 17.33 23.98
N ALA A 837 -10.06 16.98 22.69
CA ALA A 837 -10.31 15.64 22.18
C ALA A 837 -9.70 15.51 20.78
N HIS A 838 -9.70 14.29 20.24
CA HIS A 838 -9.34 14.02 18.87
C HIS A 838 -10.26 12.93 18.29
N ILE A 839 -10.41 12.93 16.97
CA ILE A 839 -11.18 11.94 16.21
C ILE A 839 -10.27 11.41 15.11
N CYS A 840 -10.18 10.08 14.98
CA CYS A 840 -9.36 9.45 13.96
C CYS A 840 -10.10 9.38 12.62
N LYS A 841 -9.38 9.62 11.52
CA LYS A 841 -9.84 9.38 10.15
C LYS A 841 -9.61 7.89 9.79
N PRO A 842 -10.56 7.16 9.19
CA PRO A 842 -11.88 7.59 8.71
C PRO A 842 -12.84 7.96 9.84
N ILE A 843 -13.53 9.09 9.67
CA ILE A 843 -14.42 9.65 10.69
C ILE A 843 -15.69 8.81 10.77
N ASP A 844 -15.87 8.16 11.91
CA ASP A 844 -17.13 7.50 12.25
C ASP A 844 -18.18 8.57 12.65
N PRO A 845 -19.37 8.56 12.04
CA PRO A 845 -20.38 9.59 12.28
C PRO A 845 -20.94 9.57 13.71
N VAL A 846 -21.02 8.41 14.36
CA VAL A 846 -21.52 8.30 15.74
C VAL A 846 -20.45 8.81 16.71
N GLU A 847 -19.20 8.41 16.52
CA GLU A 847 -18.06 8.88 17.32
C GLU A 847 -17.87 10.40 17.20
N LEU A 848 -18.00 10.94 15.99
CA LEU A 848 -17.95 12.38 15.73
C LEU A 848 -18.99 13.13 16.56
N VAL A 849 -20.25 12.72 16.47
CA VAL A 849 -21.37 13.37 17.19
C VAL A 849 -21.22 13.24 18.69
N ASP A 850 -20.83 12.05 19.19
CA ASP A 850 -20.61 11.81 20.62
C ASP A 850 -19.49 12.67 21.18
N THR A 851 -18.39 12.80 20.44
CA THR A 851 -17.22 13.58 20.85
C THR A 851 -17.54 15.06 20.85
N VAL A 852 -18.19 15.57 19.80
CA VAL A 852 -18.64 16.97 19.76
C VAL A 852 -19.60 17.25 20.91
N ARG A 853 -20.61 16.42 21.13
CA ARG A 853 -21.59 16.63 22.21
C ARG A 853 -20.96 16.61 23.61
N ARG A 854 -19.94 15.77 23.83
CA ARG A 854 -19.25 15.65 25.12
C ARG A 854 -18.37 16.86 25.43
N HIS A 855 -17.75 17.46 24.41
CA HIS A 855 -16.69 18.46 24.60
C HIS A 855 -17.07 19.88 24.20
N ALA A 856 -18.10 20.07 23.36
CA ALA A 856 -18.57 21.39 22.99
C ALA A 856 -19.19 22.12 24.20
N THR A 857 -18.89 23.40 24.32
CA THR A 857 -19.41 24.24 25.40
C THR A 857 -20.58 25.03 24.89
N ARG A 858 -21.79 24.75 25.38
CA ARG A 858 -22.96 25.59 25.09
C ARG A 858 -22.71 26.98 25.67
N ALA A 859 -22.65 28.00 24.82
CA ALA A 859 -22.81 29.37 25.30
C ALA A 859 -24.21 29.49 25.93
N SER A 860 -24.30 29.86 27.22
CA SER A 860 -25.60 30.24 27.78
C SER A 860 -26.06 31.48 27.01
N ILE A 861 -27.18 31.35 26.29
CA ILE A 861 -27.90 32.50 25.76
C ILE A 861 -28.55 33.16 26.97
N ASP A 862 -27.91 34.21 27.50
CA ASP A 862 -28.60 35.27 28.25
C ASP A 862 -29.07 36.35 27.27
#